data_AF-A0A194VS71-F1
#
_entry.id   AF-A0A194VS71-F1
#
_cell.length_a   1.000
_cell.length_b   1.000
_cell.length_c   1.000
_cell.angle_alpha   90.00
_cell.angle_beta   90.00
_cell.angle_gamma   90.00
#
_symmetry.space_group_name_H-M   'P 1'
#
loop_
_entity.id
_entity.type
_entity.pdbx_description
1 polymer ?
#
loop_
_entity_poly.entity_id
_entity_poly.type
_entity_poly.pdbx_seq_one_letter_code
_entity_poly.pdbx_strand_id
1 'polypeptide(L)'
;MATATPIRAERRPSPTPKSSALKSILRTGSAHLGRRTREEDKKEEPQPESPAKRRKTVSFDMESNTVQDIGVGTPAETKKKAEDIKRVVVKALKEHTMGDQEGYDTLKGIFETDRRRKFTPNSSRLDDEVEPSDLIFYVNALKACAPQIGRTCSGLVHEILSIPWLGRPDDFVGAYIDFLANLVTGQSIYLSSVLAMLVEKFRLFRPSQWKAEDFPVVDCDVMRRRLHRALGHVLQLFPAARRVLLSLINKEFPFSDESNPIHTAFVQNLLRLREYASDMGPEIMELITDRLVKIDVQIQVDLDEADDDVAAGVIQQLRSSSADDADNDDISDVESVASDDSDDRHELTGRILKAAQHIQKMDSIMNSLFELYEPIFADPDSDSAGDIFENMLSEFVNIILPTYSSRHTQFIIFHFSQLSENLMDRFAGVLLDIAFGNQNSMVTRQNAAAYLASFAARGKKVPAESVRTICTVLIKHIDSYRYRHQATARPDLRRFTPYYALFQGLLYIFCFRWRDLVVDIPEAVNPDDPASYLGQELVWMEELYPLLRANIWSEFNPLRVCHPTIVQEFAKLAGHLGFMYVHDKIEANRRIYLSSYVSSSVEALRETASHNPYDESWLQLTPYFPFDPYQLPESRHWVDDDYVPYNPFPGLDDEDDSDDEGDFEGDETFDETFEDDTETDEGGLRI
;
A
#
# COMPACT_ATOMS: atom_id res chain seq x y z
N MET A 1 -54.74 12.26 -24.56
CA MET A 1 -53.91 11.09 -24.90
C MET A 1 -53.24 10.64 -23.60
N ALA A 2 -53.90 9.91 -22.70
CA ALA A 2 -54.39 8.53 -22.81
C ALA A 2 -53.27 7.52 -23.11
N THR A 3 -52.60 7.02 -22.06
CA THR A 3 -52.55 5.59 -21.72
C THR A 3 -51.95 5.42 -20.33
N ALA A 4 -52.78 4.92 -19.42
CA ALA A 4 -52.47 4.50 -18.06
C ALA A 4 -53.04 3.09 -17.90
N THR A 5 -52.31 2.18 -17.23
CA THR A 5 -52.76 1.00 -16.43
C THR A 5 -51.59 -0.02 -16.29
N PRO A 6 -51.60 -0.96 -15.32
CA PRO A 6 -51.37 -0.71 -13.89
C PRO A 6 -50.40 -1.73 -13.23
N ILE A 7 -50.01 -1.42 -12.00
CA ILE A 7 -49.20 -2.25 -11.10
C ILE A 7 -50.02 -3.45 -10.58
N ARG A 8 -49.48 -4.67 -10.70
CA ARG A 8 -50.03 -5.92 -10.14
C ARG A 8 -49.21 -6.32 -8.90
N ALA A 9 -49.92 -6.55 -7.80
CA ALA A 9 -49.39 -7.08 -6.54
C ALA A 9 -49.48 -8.62 -6.54
N GLU A 10 -48.39 -9.32 -6.20
CA GLU A 10 -48.42 -10.74 -5.83
C GLU A 10 -47.58 -11.04 -4.57
N ARG A 11 -48.33 -11.26 -3.50
CA ARG A 11 -48.17 -12.15 -2.33
C ARG A 11 -46.85 -12.93 -2.18
N ARG A 12 -46.14 -12.64 -1.08
CA ARG A 12 -45.32 -13.60 -0.31
C ARG A 12 -46.21 -14.58 0.47
N PRO A 13 -45.79 -15.83 0.70
CA PRO A 13 -46.22 -16.60 1.85
C PRO A 13 -45.17 -16.51 2.98
N SER A 14 -45.65 -16.24 4.20
CA SER A 14 -44.93 -16.52 5.45
C SER A 14 -44.97 -18.03 5.75
N PRO A 15 -44.05 -18.52 6.61
CA PRO A 15 -44.48 -18.82 7.97
C PRO A 15 -43.46 -18.36 9.04
N THR A 16 -44.00 -18.00 10.20
CA THR A 16 -43.31 -17.57 11.42
C THR A 16 -43.20 -18.76 12.43
N PRO A 17 -42.72 -18.60 13.68
CA PRO A 17 -41.48 -19.21 14.17
C PRO A 17 -41.69 -20.08 15.43
N LYS A 18 -40.68 -20.82 15.92
CA LYS A 18 -40.40 -21.16 17.35
C LYS A 18 -38.92 -21.64 17.45
N SER A 19 -37.98 -20.85 17.99
CA SER A 19 -37.49 -20.86 19.40
C SER A 19 -37.07 -22.26 19.90
N SER A 20 -35.93 -22.54 20.54
CA SER A 20 -34.92 -21.71 21.22
C SER A 20 -33.71 -22.59 21.63
N ALA A 21 -32.50 -22.05 21.45
CA ALA A 21 -31.43 -21.89 22.45
C ALA A 21 -30.93 -23.07 23.36
N LEU A 22 -29.61 -23.34 23.19
CA LEU A 22 -28.50 -23.25 24.19
C LEU A 22 -28.21 -24.40 25.21
N LYS A 23 -27.00 -24.98 25.09
CA LYS A 23 -25.85 -24.99 26.06
C LYS A 23 -25.77 -26.30 26.88
N SER A 24 -24.67 -26.86 27.42
CA SER A 24 -23.23 -26.56 27.58
C SER A 24 -22.58 -27.84 28.20
N ILE A 25 -21.42 -28.34 27.73
CA ILE A 25 -20.08 -28.32 28.37
C ILE A 25 -19.82 -29.28 29.59
N LEU A 26 -18.71 -30.06 29.46
CA LEU A 26 -17.73 -30.63 30.44
C LEU A 26 -18.03 -31.86 31.37
N ARG A 27 -17.32 -32.97 31.02
CA ARG A 27 -16.24 -33.72 31.73
C ARG A 27 -16.35 -34.28 33.18
N THR A 28 -15.69 -35.44 33.31
CA THR A 28 -15.14 -36.19 34.49
C THR A 28 -16.11 -37.10 35.25
N GLY A 29 -15.79 -38.31 35.72
CA GLY A 29 -14.59 -39.15 35.65
C GLY A 29 -14.77 -40.43 36.52
N SER A 30 -14.04 -41.49 36.16
CA SER A 30 -13.59 -42.65 36.97
C SER A 30 -14.60 -43.63 37.60
N ALA A 31 -14.46 -44.94 37.31
CA ALA A 31 -13.75 -45.89 38.19
C ALA A 31 -14.10 -47.38 37.95
N HIS A 32 -13.05 -48.22 37.88
CA HIS A 32 -12.95 -49.63 38.35
C HIS A 32 -13.81 -50.72 37.66
N LEU A 33 -13.43 -51.98 37.45
CA LEU A 33 -12.37 -52.95 37.80
C LEU A 33 -12.45 -54.01 36.66
N GLY A 34 -11.38 -54.59 36.11
CA GLY A 34 -10.51 -55.57 36.76
C GLY A 34 -10.79 -57.01 36.26
N ARG A 35 -9.73 -57.65 35.74
CA ARG A 35 -9.37 -59.09 35.86
C ARG A 35 -9.32 -59.96 34.59
N ARG A 36 -8.07 -60.30 34.30
CA ARG A 36 -7.44 -61.34 33.46
C ARG A 36 -7.96 -62.79 33.62
N THR A 37 -7.71 -63.57 32.57
CA THR A 37 -7.17 -64.95 32.55
C THR A 37 -6.44 -65.10 31.20
N ARG A 38 -5.12 -65.27 31.04
CA ARG A 38 -4.06 -66.16 31.57
C ARG A 38 -4.22 -67.63 31.17
N GLU A 39 -3.27 -68.08 30.34
CA GLU A 39 -2.43 -69.31 30.39
C GLU A 39 -1.33 -69.10 29.30
N GLU A 40 -0.04 -68.83 29.57
CA GLU A 40 1.08 -69.69 30.06
C GLU A 40 1.27 -70.98 29.23
N ASP A 41 2.45 -71.42 28.76
CA ASP A 41 3.85 -71.05 29.01
C ASP A 41 4.80 -71.70 27.95
N LYS A 42 5.87 -70.97 27.62
CA LYS A 42 7.28 -71.33 27.28
C LYS A 42 7.69 -72.68 26.63
N LYS A 43 8.58 -72.59 25.62
CA LYS A 43 10.01 -73.03 25.69
C LYS A 43 10.84 -72.65 24.45
N GLU A 44 12.10 -72.29 24.70
CA GLU A 44 13.16 -71.84 23.77
C GLU A 44 13.92 -72.99 23.05
N GLU A 45 14.33 -72.68 21.80
CA GLU A 45 15.53 -73.08 21.00
C GLU A 45 15.86 -74.56 20.68
N PRO A 46 16.52 -74.91 19.53
CA PRO A 46 17.42 -74.10 18.69
C PRO A 46 17.23 -74.16 17.14
N GLN A 47 17.87 -73.21 16.44
CA GLN A 47 18.21 -73.22 15.00
C GLN A 47 19.01 -74.49 14.58
N PRO A 48 19.07 -74.92 13.29
CA PRO A 48 19.38 -74.10 12.11
C PRO A 48 18.66 -74.48 10.78
N GLU A 49 19.10 -73.81 9.73
CA GLU A 49 18.54 -73.54 8.40
C GLU A 49 18.06 -74.69 7.48
N SER A 50 17.09 -74.29 6.63
CA SER A 50 16.64 -74.85 5.32
C SER A 50 15.83 -76.15 5.33
N PRO A 51 14.63 -76.21 4.69
CA PRO A 51 14.58 -76.41 3.22
C PRO A 51 13.31 -75.89 2.49
N ALA A 52 13.37 -75.91 1.16
CA ALA A 52 12.27 -75.64 0.23
C ALA A 52 11.22 -76.77 0.18
N LYS A 53 9.92 -76.42 0.15
CA LYS A 53 8.95 -76.64 -0.97
C LYS A 53 7.47 -76.69 -0.51
N ARG A 54 6.64 -76.05 -1.36
CA ARG A 54 5.20 -76.27 -1.68
C ARG A 54 4.10 -75.47 -0.93
N ARG A 55 3.82 -74.30 -1.52
CA ARG A 55 2.57 -73.91 -2.24
C ARG A 55 1.28 -73.73 -1.41
N LYS A 56 0.87 -72.47 -1.25
CA LYS A 56 -0.53 -72.03 -1.17
C LYS A 56 -0.82 -71.07 -2.31
N THR A 57 -1.93 -71.34 -2.99
CA THR A 57 -2.49 -70.63 -4.14
C THR A 57 -3.09 -69.30 -3.68
N VAL A 58 -2.80 -68.22 -4.41
CA VAL A 58 -3.42 -66.90 -4.22
C VAL A 58 -4.54 -66.77 -5.25
N SER A 59 -5.74 -66.42 -4.80
CA SER A 59 -6.87 -66.04 -5.66
C SER A 59 -6.64 -64.61 -6.15
N PHE A 60 -6.57 -64.43 -7.46
CA PHE A 60 -6.55 -63.11 -8.09
C PHE A 60 -7.98 -62.67 -8.34
N ASP A 61 -8.32 -61.49 -7.83
CA ASP A 61 -9.51 -60.76 -8.20
C ASP A 61 -9.27 -60.13 -9.58
N MET A 62 -10.14 -60.45 -10.54
CA MET A 62 -9.90 -60.28 -11.98
C MET A 62 -10.80 -59.19 -12.57
N GLU A 63 -11.04 -58.11 -11.82
CA GLU A 63 -11.76 -56.92 -12.29
C GLU A 63 -10.97 -55.59 -12.10
N SER A 64 -9.73 -55.62 -11.61
CA SER A 64 -8.94 -54.38 -11.38
C SER A 64 -7.65 -54.24 -12.19
N ASN A 65 -7.44 -55.06 -13.22
CA ASN A 65 -6.32 -54.93 -14.15
C ASN A 65 -6.79 -54.48 -15.54
N THR A 66 -7.39 -53.31 -15.63
CA THR A 66 -7.28 -52.48 -16.84
C THR A 66 -5.93 -51.79 -16.80
N VAL A 67 -4.95 -52.38 -17.46
CA VAL A 67 -3.74 -51.67 -17.86
C VAL A 67 -4.19 -50.52 -18.77
N GLN A 68 -4.24 -49.30 -18.23
CA GLN A 68 -4.22 -48.11 -19.08
C GLN A 68 -2.83 -48.07 -19.69
N ASP A 69 -2.76 -48.44 -20.95
CA ASP A 69 -1.58 -48.27 -21.79
C ASP A 69 -1.25 -46.77 -21.79
N ILE A 70 -0.27 -46.33 -21.00
CA ILE A 70 0.38 -45.01 -21.16
C ILE A 70 1.27 -45.17 -22.40
N GLY A 71 0.63 -45.33 -23.55
CA GLY A 71 1.27 -45.41 -24.84
C GLY A 71 1.72 -44.02 -25.24
N VAL A 72 2.94 -43.63 -24.86
CA VAL A 72 3.70 -42.69 -25.66
C VAL A 72 3.89 -43.38 -27.01
N GLY A 73 3.03 -43.06 -27.99
CA GLY A 73 3.10 -43.63 -29.33
C GLY A 73 4.52 -43.51 -29.89
N THR A 74 4.88 -44.41 -30.81
CA THR A 74 6.21 -44.36 -31.42
C THR A 74 6.46 -42.96 -32.02
N PRO A 75 7.70 -42.44 -32.04
CA PRO A 75 7.99 -41.11 -32.60
C PRO A 75 7.47 -40.89 -34.03
N ALA A 76 7.26 -41.97 -34.79
CA ALA A 76 6.66 -41.94 -36.11
C ALA A 76 5.13 -41.70 -36.08
N GLU A 77 4.43 -42.28 -35.11
CA GLU A 77 2.97 -42.13 -34.96
C GLU A 77 2.58 -40.74 -34.46
N THR A 78 3.31 -40.20 -33.48
CA THR A 78 3.13 -38.83 -32.99
C THR A 78 3.40 -37.80 -34.10
N LYS A 79 4.44 -38.03 -34.91
CA LYS A 79 4.73 -37.19 -36.09
C LYS A 79 3.61 -37.25 -37.14
N LYS A 80 3.11 -38.45 -37.44
CA LYS A 80 1.99 -38.63 -38.39
C LYS A 80 0.72 -37.93 -37.88
N LYS A 81 0.40 -38.08 -36.60
CA LYS A 81 -0.72 -37.39 -35.92
C LYS A 81 -0.58 -35.87 -36.03
N ALA A 82 0.61 -35.34 -35.79
CA ALA A 82 0.89 -33.91 -35.94
C ALA A 82 0.71 -33.40 -37.39
N GLU A 83 1.14 -34.18 -38.38
CA GLU A 83 0.96 -33.84 -39.81
C GLU A 83 -0.52 -33.88 -40.22
N ASP A 84 -1.29 -34.84 -39.71
CA ASP A 84 -2.72 -34.95 -39.97
C ASP A 84 -3.50 -33.79 -39.36
N ILE A 85 -3.24 -33.45 -38.09
CA ILE A 85 -3.84 -32.27 -37.42
C ILE A 85 -3.48 -30.99 -38.16
N LYS A 86 -2.21 -30.83 -38.58
CA LYS A 86 -1.79 -29.65 -39.34
C LYS A 86 -2.56 -29.52 -40.66
N ARG A 87 -2.80 -30.62 -41.37
CA ARG A 87 -3.61 -30.60 -42.60
C ARG A 87 -5.05 -30.16 -42.32
N VAL A 88 -5.66 -30.65 -41.23
CA VAL A 88 -7.02 -30.27 -40.83
C VAL A 88 -7.09 -28.77 -40.50
N VAL A 89 -6.15 -28.25 -39.70
CA VAL A 89 -6.12 -26.82 -39.32
C VAL A 89 -5.94 -25.92 -40.55
N VAL A 90 -5.00 -26.25 -41.44
CA VAL A 90 -4.79 -25.49 -42.69
C VAL A 90 -6.04 -25.50 -43.57
N LYS A 91 -6.70 -26.66 -43.68
CA LYS A 91 -7.92 -26.82 -44.48
C LYS A 91 -9.05 -25.95 -43.92
N ALA A 92 -9.31 -26.04 -42.62
CA ALA A 92 -10.36 -25.27 -41.94
C ALA A 92 -10.13 -23.75 -42.04
N LEU A 93 -8.89 -23.27 -41.90
CA LEU A 93 -8.58 -21.85 -42.07
C LEU A 93 -8.80 -21.36 -43.50
N LYS A 94 -8.48 -22.19 -44.51
CA LYS A 94 -8.73 -21.85 -45.93
C LYS A 94 -10.22 -21.84 -46.26
N GLU A 95 -10.97 -22.83 -45.79
CA GLU A 95 -12.42 -22.92 -45.99
C GLU A 95 -13.14 -21.73 -45.34
N HIS A 96 -12.68 -21.29 -44.16
CA HIS A 96 -13.18 -20.07 -43.51
C HIS A 96 -12.94 -18.82 -44.35
N THR A 97 -11.77 -18.69 -44.99
CA THR A 97 -11.52 -17.57 -45.93
C THR A 97 -12.41 -17.63 -47.18
N MET A 98 -12.96 -18.81 -47.51
CA MET A 98 -13.91 -19.01 -48.61
C MET A 98 -15.38 -18.91 -48.16
N GLY A 99 -15.64 -18.67 -46.87
CA GLY A 99 -16.98 -18.48 -46.31
C GLY A 99 -17.62 -19.72 -45.67
N ASP A 100 -16.89 -20.83 -45.54
CA ASP A 100 -17.35 -22.04 -44.85
C ASP A 100 -16.86 -22.06 -43.40
N GLN A 101 -17.80 -22.04 -42.45
CA GLN A 101 -17.54 -21.89 -41.02
C GLN A 101 -17.50 -23.21 -40.24
N GLU A 102 -17.93 -24.34 -40.83
CA GLU A 102 -18.10 -25.60 -40.07
C GLU A 102 -16.78 -26.10 -39.46
N GLY A 103 -15.71 -26.12 -40.26
CA GLY A 103 -14.38 -26.52 -39.78
C GLY A 103 -13.77 -25.52 -38.79
N TYR A 104 -14.07 -24.23 -38.96
CA TYR A 104 -13.59 -23.17 -38.07
C TYR A 104 -14.29 -23.20 -36.71
N ASP A 105 -15.60 -23.41 -36.68
CA ASP A 105 -16.38 -23.53 -35.45
C ASP A 105 -16.01 -24.80 -34.68
N THR A 106 -15.67 -25.88 -35.39
CA THR A 106 -15.10 -27.09 -34.77
C THR A 106 -13.77 -26.78 -34.09
N LEU A 107 -12.86 -26.07 -34.76
CA LEU A 107 -11.59 -25.66 -34.15
C LEU A 107 -11.80 -24.77 -32.93
N LYS A 108 -12.74 -23.83 -33.00
CA LYS A 108 -13.10 -22.97 -31.87
C LYS A 108 -13.67 -23.80 -30.70
N GLY A 109 -14.52 -24.77 -31.00
CA GLY A 109 -15.12 -25.68 -30.02
C GLY A 109 -14.09 -26.51 -29.25
N ILE A 110 -12.96 -26.87 -29.86
CA ILE A 110 -11.85 -27.57 -29.17
C ILE A 110 -11.29 -26.70 -28.04
N PHE A 111 -10.96 -25.43 -28.33
CA PHE A 111 -10.42 -24.52 -27.32
C PHE A 111 -11.48 -24.07 -26.30
N GLU A 112 -12.74 -23.94 -26.72
CA GLU A 112 -13.85 -23.59 -25.81
C GLU A 112 -14.12 -24.72 -24.80
N THR A 113 -14.08 -25.97 -25.25
CA THR A 113 -14.21 -27.16 -24.40
C THR A 113 -13.06 -27.24 -23.40
N ASP A 114 -11.83 -26.99 -23.86
CA ASP A 114 -10.65 -26.98 -23.01
C ASP A 114 -10.70 -25.88 -21.93
N ARG A 115 -11.12 -24.66 -22.30
CA ARG A 115 -11.31 -23.54 -21.35
C ARG A 115 -12.33 -23.87 -20.26
N ARG A 116 -13.42 -24.56 -20.62
CA ARG A 116 -14.53 -24.90 -19.70
C ARG A 116 -14.34 -26.22 -18.96
N ARG A 117 -13.24 -26.94 -19.19
CA ARG A 117 -13.01 -28.25 -18.60
C ARG A 117 -13.01 -28.12 -17.08
N LYS A 118 -13.90 -28.85 -16.42
CA LYS A 118 -13.96 -29.02 -14.96
C LYS A 118 -13.67 -30.47 -14.64
N PHE A 119 -12.86 -30.72 -13.61
CA PHE A 119 -12.61 -32.08 -13.15
C PHE A 119 -13.93 -32.74 -12.73
N THR A 120 -14.34 -33.80 -13.43
CA THR A 120 -15.50 -34.63 -13.06
C THR A 120 -15.02 -36.07 -12.87
N PRO A 121 -15.12 -36.67 -11.67
CA PRO A 121 -14.58 -38.02 -11.41
C PRO A 121 -15.23 -39.13 -12.23
N ASN A 122 -16.40 -38.88 -12.85
CA ASN A 122 -17.27 -39.87 -13.48
C ASN A 122 -17.79 -39.46 -14.87
N SER A 123 -17.20 -38.49 -15.58
CA SER A 123 -17.60 -38.31 -16.99
C SER A 123 -17.01 -39.45 -17.82
N SER A 124 -17.89 -40.29 -18.37
CA SER A 124 -17.58 -41.07 -19.54
C SER A 124 -17.09 -40.10 -20.62
N ARG A 125 -15.78 -40.02 -20.83
CA ARG A 125 -15.17 -39.26 -21.93
C ARG A 125 -15.93 -39.61 -23.20
N LEU A 126 -16.56 -38.63 -23.84
CA LEU A 126 -17.12 -38.84 -25.17
C LEU A 126 -15.95 -39.11 -26.10
N ASP A 127 -16.05 -40.12 -26.97
CA ASP A 127 -14.98 -40.53 -27.91
C ASP A 127 -14.50 -39.39 -28.84
N ASP A 128 -15.26 -38.28 -28.91
CA ASP A 128 -14.96 -37.08 -29.72
C ASP A 128 -14.19 -35.97 -28.99
N GLU A 129 -13.87 -36.11 -27.69
CA GLU A 129 -13.10 -35.09 -26.95
C GLU A 129 -11.59 -35.22 -27.21
N VAL A 130 -10.97 -34.13 -27.67
CA VAL A 130 -9.52 -34.04 -27.85
C VAL A 130 -8.80 -34.20 -26.50
N GLU A 131 -7.78 -35.07 -26.46
CA GLU A 131 -6.96 -35.22 -25.26
C GLU A 131 -6.20 -33.91 -24.97
N PRO A 132 -6.12 -33.48 -23.69
CA PRO A 132 -5.41 -32.24 -23.35
C PRO A 132 -3.92 -32.26 -23.71
N SER A 133 -3.32 -33.45 -23.83
CA SER A 133 -1.96 -33.71 -24.34
C SER A 133 -1.82 -33.39 -25.83
N ASP A 134 -2.87 -33.55 -26.63
CA ASP A 134 -2.85 -33.33 -28.08
C ASP A 134 -2.97 -31.86 -28.48
N LEU A 135 -3.41 -30.99 -27.57
CA LEU A 135 -3.60 -29.57 -27.83
C LEU A 135 -2.31 -28.89 -28.33
N ILE A 136 -1.15 -29.42 -27.93
CA ILE A 136 0.17 -28.95 -28.41
C ILE A 136 0.30 -29.05 -29.94
N PHE A 137 -0.30 -30.07 -30.58
CA PHE A 137 -0.25 -30.24 -32.03
C PHE A 137 -1.09 -29.17 -32.75
N TYR A 138 -2.25 -28.82 -32.18
CA TYR A 138 -3.10 -27.74 -32.69
C TYR A 138 -2.41 -26.38 -32.57
N VAL A 139 -1.80 -26.08 -31.42
CA VAL A 139 -1.03 -24.83 -31.21
C VAL A 139 0.13 -24.74 -32.21
N ASN A 140 0.88 -25.83 -32.42
CA ASN A 140 1.97 -25.87 -33.39
C ASN A 140 1.48 -25.73 -34.85
N ALA A 141 0.33 -26.29 -35.19
CA ALA A 141 -0.28 -26.11 -36.50
C ALA A 141 -0.71 -24.65 -36.73
N LEU A 142 -1.35 -24.02 -35.73
CA LEU A 142 -1.75 -22.62 -35.77
C LEU A 142 -0.55 -21.67 -35.84
N LYS A 143 0.53 -21.98 -35.11
CA LYS A 143 1.82 -21.26 -35.22
C LYS A 143 2.31 -21.22 -36.67
N ALA A 144 2.30 -22.35 -37.37
CA ALA A 144 2.71 -22.40 -38.78
C ALA A 144 1.77 -21.64 -39.73
N CYS A 145 0.53 -21.40 -39.31
CA CYS A 145 -0.50 -20.69 -40.07
C CYS A 145 -0.71 -19.24 -39.62
N ALA A 146 0.10 -18.71 -38.69
CA ALA A 146 -0.13 -17.42 -38.06
C ALA A 146 -0.40 -16.25 -39.05
N PRO A 147 0.29 -16.13 -40.21
CA PRO A 147 -0.02 -15.08 -41.18
C PRO A 147 -1.43 -15.17 -41.81
N GLN A 148 -2.06 -16.35 -41.80
CA GLN A 148 -3.40 -16.59 -42.35
C GLN A 148 -4.52 -16.31 -41.33
N ILE A 149 -4.18 -16.16 -40.04
CA ILE A 149 -5.12 -15.88 -38.96
C ILE A 149 -5.44 -14.38 -38.96
N GLY A 150 -6.09 -13.86 -39.99
CA GLY A 150 -6.48 -12.45 -40.09
C GLY A 150 -7.71 -12.09 -39.24
N ARG A 151 -8.24 -10.88 -39.40
CA ARG A 151 -9.38 -10.34 -38.61
C ARG A 151 -10.61 -11.25 -38.53
N THR A 152 -10.88 -12.03 -39.58
CA THR A 152 -12.01 -12.97 -39.63
C THR A 152 -11.87 -14.13 -38.64
N CYS A 153 -10.67 -14.39 -38.13
CA CYS A 153 -10.37 -15.44 -37.16
C CYS A 153 -10.32 -14.93 -35.71
N SER A 154 -10.85 -13.73 -35.42
CA SER A 154 -10.80 -13.12 -34.09
C SER A 154 -11.43 -13.98 -32.99
N GLY A 155 -12.54 -14.65 -33.28
CA GLY A 155 -13.22 -15.54 -32.33
C GLY A 155 -12.38 -16.75 -31.92
N LEU A 156 -11.60 -17.32 -32.86
CA LEU A 156 -10.67 -18.42 -32.58
C LEU A 156 -9.49 -17.93 -31.75
N VAL A 157 -8.91 -16.78 -32.11
CA VAL A 157 -7.81 -16.18 -31.32
C VAL A 157 -8.26 -15.90 -29.89
N HIS A 158 -9.46 -15.36 -29.69
CA HIS A 158 -10.01 -15.12 -28.36
C HIS A 158 -10.06 -16.40 -27.52
N GLU A 159 -10.60 -17.49 -28.06
CA GLU A 159 -10.66 -18.77 -27.34
C GLU A 159 -9.27 -19.34 -27.03
N ILE A 160 -8.31 -19.23 -27.96
CA ILE A 160 -6.93 -19.66 -27.73
C ILE A 160 -6.23 -18.82 -26.64
N LEU A 161 -6.49 -17.52 -26.58
CA LEU A 161 -5.93 -16.64 -25.55
C LEU A 161 -6.52 -16.90 -24.16
N SER A 162 -7.75 -17.42 -24.08
CA SER A 162 -8.44 -17.69 -22.81
C SER A 162 -8.10 -19.03 -22.16
N ILE A 163 -7.27 -19.89 -22.76
CA ILE A 163 -6.95 -21.20 -22.19
C ILE A 163 -6.00 -21.10 -20.97
N PRO A 164 -6.09 -22.01 -19.99
CA PRO A 164 -5.14 -22.08 -18.88
C PRO A 164 -3.81 -22.64 -19.35
N TRP A 165 -2.94 -21.79 -19.90
CA TRP A 165 -1.64 -22.21 -20.48
C TRP A 165 -0.51 -22.25 -19.45
N LEU A 166 -0.57 -21.44 -18.39
CA LEU A 166 0.50 -21.33 -17.39
C LEU A 166 0.71 -22.60 -16.56
N GLY A 167 -0.37 -23.32 -16.25
CA GLY A 167 -0.36 -24.59 -15.49
C GLY A 167 -0.02 -25.84 -16.30
N ARG A 168 0.32 -25.72 -17.59
CA ARG A 168 0.57 -26.86 -18.48
C ARG A 168 2.04 -27.33 -18.45
N PRO A 169 2.37 -28.49 -19.04
CA PRO A 169 3.75 -28.94 -19.19
C PRO A 169 4.62 -27.94 -19.95
N ASP A 170 5.92 -27.92 -19.68
CA ASP A 170 6.84 -26.90 -20.22
C ASP A 170 6.92 -26.90 -21.75
N ASP A 171 6.84 -28.07 -22.37
CA ASP A 171 6.82 -28.22 -23.84
C ASP A 171 5.62 -27.50 -24.47
N PHE A 172 4.44 -27.58 -23.82
CA PHE A 172 3.25 -26.86 -24.26
C PHE A 172 3.43 -25.35 -24.09
N VAL A 173 3.96 -24.92 -22.94
CA VAL A 173 4.20 -23.49 -22.66
C VAL A 173 5.18 -22.91 -23.69
N GLY A 174 6.25 -23.62 -24.01
CA GLY A 174 7.18 -23.22 -25.07
C GLY A 174 6.51 -23.08 -26.44
N ALA A 175 5.72 -24.09 -26.85
CA ALA A 175 4.97 -24.04 -28.10
C ALA A 175 3.94 -22.89 -28.14
N TYR A 176 3.29 -22.60 -27.01
CA TYR A 176 2.33 -21.53 -26.86
C TYR A 176 2.98 -20.14 -26.94
N ILE A 177 4.11 -19.93 -26.26
CA ILE A 177 4.89 -18.69 -26.34
C ILE A 177 5.34 -18.42 -27.78
N ASP A 178 5.84 -19.45 -28.46
CA ASP A 178 6.21 -19.35 -29.87
C ASP A 178 4.99 -19.01 -30.75
N PHE A 179 3.82 -19.60 -30.47
CA PHE A 179 2.58 -19.27 -31.17
C PHE A 179 2.21 -17.79 -30.97
N LEU A 180 2.25 -17.27 -29.74
CA LEU A 180 1.98 -15.85 -29.46
C LEU A 180 2.91 -14.93 -30.25
N ALA A 181 4.21 -15.23 -30.25
CA ALA A 181 5.19 -14.50 -31.04
C ALA A 181 4.88 -14.54 -32.55
N ASN A 182 4.60 -15.72 -33.10
CA ASN A 182 4.25 -15.86 -34.52
C ASN A 182 2.93 -15.17 -34.88
N LEU A 183 1.94 -15.17 -33.96
CA LEU A 183 0.67 -14.47 -34.14
C LEU A 183 0.89 -12.96 -34.24
N VAL A 184 1.64 -12.39 -33.30
CA VAL A 184 1.92 -10.94 -33.29
C VAL A 184 2.78 -10.53 -34.48
N THR A 185 3.75 -11.34 -34.89
CA THR A 185 4.58 -11.08 -36.09
C THR A 185 3.82 -11.20 -37.40
N GLY A 186 2.95 -12.20 -37.54
CA GLY A 186 2.14 -12.37 -38.74
C GLY A 186 1.00 -11.37 -38.82
N GLN A 187 0.42 -10.99 -37.68
CA GLN A 187 -0.84 -10.25 -37.58
C GLN A 187 -0.80 -9.28 -36.38
N SER A 188 -0.18 -8.12 -36.57
CA SER A 188 0.02 -7.09 -35.52
C SER A 188 -1.28 -6.57 -34.89
N ILE A 189 -2.43 -6.79 -35.54
CA ILE A 189 -3.77 -6.47 -35.01
C ILE A 189 -4.06 -7.16 -33.65
N TYR A 190 -3.42 -8.30 -33.36
CA TYR A 190 -3.63 -9.04 -32.12
C TYR A 190 -2.64 -8.68 -31.02
N LEU A 191 -1.67 -7.79 -31.27
CA LEU A 191 -0.68 -7.37 -30.29
C LEU A 191 -1.34 -6.92 -28.98
N SER A 192 -2.32 -6.02 -29.08
CA SER A 192 -3.00 -5.49 -27.89
C SER A 192 -3.76 -6.58 -27.13
N SER A 193 -4.37 -7.55 -27.81
CA SER A 193 -5.10 -8.66 -27.17
C SER A 193 -4.15 -9.63 -26.47
N VAL A 194 -3.00 -9.93 -27.09
CA VAL A 194 -1.96 -10.78 -26.47
C VAL A 194 -1.39 -10.10 -25.24
N LEU A 195 -1.01 -8.82 -25.34
CA LEU A 195 -0.49 -8.07 -24.19
C LEU A 195 -1.55 -7.94 -23.09
N ALA A 196 -2.82 -7.65 -23.42
CA ALA A 196 -3.88 -7.55 -22.43
C ALA A 196 -4.06 -8.86 -21.66
N MET A 197 -4.07 -10.00 -22.34
CA MET A 197 -4.11 -11.31 -21.70
C MET A 197 -2.92 -11.53 -20.76
N LEU A 198 -1.71 -11.16 -21.17
CA LEU A 198 -0.51 -11.30 -20.32
C LEU A 198 -0.57 -10.40 -19.08
N VAL A 199 -1.01 -9.15 -19.23
CA VAL A 199 -1.16 -8.20 -18.12
C VAL A 199 -2.28 -8.61 -17.17
N GLU A 200 -3.39 -9.14 -17.66
CA GLU A 200 -4.47 -9.70 -16.83
C GLU A 200 -3.92 -10.76 -15.87
N LYS A 201 -2.90 -11.53 -16.30
CA LYS A 201 -2.28 -12.55 -15.46
C LYS A 201 -1.38 -12.00 -14.35
N PHE A 202 -1.09 -10.69 -14.32
CA PHE A 202 -0.33 -10.07 -13.23
C PHE A 202 -1.12 -10.08 -11.91
N ARG A 203 -2.44 -10.20 -11.99
CA ARG A 203 -3.37 -10.26 -10.86
C ARG A 203 -3.48 -11.65 -10.24
N LEU A 204 -2.83 -12.66 -10.83
CA LEU A 204 -2.90 -14.02 -10.33
C LEU A 204 -1.97 -14.24 -9.14
N PHE A 205 -2.54 -14.75 -8.05
CA PHE A 205 -1.82 -15.05 -6.82
C PHE A 205 -2.16 -16.44 -6.24
N ARG A 206 -3.31 -17.04 -6.60
CA ARG A 206 -3.72 -18.39 -6.16
C ARG A 206 -3.49 -19.46 -7.22
N PRO A 207 -2.91 -20.64 -6.87
CA PRO A 207 -2.71 -21.74 -7.81
C PRO A 207 -3.95 -22.17 -8.59
N SER A 208 -5.13 -22.07 -7.99
CA SER A 208 -6.42 -22.36 -8.65
C SER A 208 -6.69 -21.48 -9.88
N GLN A 209 -6.14 -20.26 -9.94
CA GLN A 209 -6.40 -19.31 -11.01
C GLN A 209 -5.61 -19.60 -12.30
N TRP A 210 -4.49 -20.34 -12.22
CA TRP A 210 -3.67 -20.74 -13.39
C TRP A 210 -3.57 -22.25 -13.61
N LYS A 211 -4.18 -23.04 -12.73
CA LYS A 211 -4.20 -24.49 -12.84
C LYS A 211 -4.87 -24.91 -14.15
N ALA A 212 -4.21 -25.80 -14.88
CA ALA A 212 -4.85 -26.55 -15.96
C ALA A 212 -5.38 -27.85 -15.36
N GLU A 213 -6.68 -28.12 -15.51
CA GLU A 213 -7.25 -29.40 -15.08
C GLU A 213 -6.56 -30.56 -15.83
N ASP A 214 -6.45 -31.71 -15.16
CA ASP A 214 -5.67 -32.89 -15.59
C ASP A 214 -4.14 -32.77 -15.50
N PHE A 215 -3.60 -31.62 -15.08
CA PHE A 215 -2.16 -31.41 -14.88
C PHE A 215 -1.81 -31.13 -13.41
N PRO A 216 -0.57 -31.45 -12.97
CA PRO A 216 -0.11 -31.16 -11.63
C PRO A 216 -0.10 -29.65 -11.36
N VAL A 217 -0.31 -29.29 -10.09
CA VAL A 217 -0.24 -27.87 -9.66
C VAL A 217 1.18 -27.37 -9.87
N VAL A 218 1.28 -26.18 -10.49
CA VAL A 218 2.53 -25.49 -10.75
C VAL A 218 2.74 -24.44 -9.68
N ASP A 219 3.95 -24.40 -9.13
CA ASP A 219 4.38 -23.39 -8.17
C ASP A 219 4.26 -21.96 -8.72
N CYS A 220 3.97 -21.01 -7.83
CA CYS A 220 3.73 -19.61 -8.19
C CYS A 220 4.94 -18.99 -8.90
N ASP A 221 6.16 -19.26 -8.45
CA ASP A 221 7.37 -18.70 -9.06
C ASP A 221 7.62 -19.28 -10.46
N VAL A 222 7.32 -20.56 -10.66
CA VAL A 222 7.40 -21.19 -11.99
C VAL A 222 6.39 -20.54 -12.94
N MET A 223 5.16 -20.32 -12.48
CA MET A 223 4.11 -19.65 -13.25
C MET A 223 4.53 -18.23 -13.65
N ARG A 224 5.01 -17.43 -12.69
CA ARG A 224 5.51 -16.06 -12.94
C ARG A 224 6.68 -16.05 -13.92
N ARG A 225 7.64 -16.97 -13.77
CA ARG A 225 8.75 -17.12 -14.75
C ARG A 225 8.25 -17.40 -16.17
N ARG A 226 7.23 -18.26 -16.32
CA ARG A 226 6.63 -18.56 -17.63
C ARG A 226 5.93 -17.35 -18.23
N LEU A 227 5.20 -16.59 -17.42
CA LEU A 227 4.54 -15.36 -17.84
C LEU A 227 5.53 -14.32 -18.34
N HIS A 228 6.58 -14.03 -17.55
CA HIS A 228 7.61 -13.07 -17.93
C HIS A 228 8.48 -13.56 -19.09
N ARG A 229 8.70 -14.87 -19.26
CA ARG A 229 9.32 -15.43 -20.46
C ARG A 229 8.50 -15.13 -21.71
N ALA A 230 7.17 -15.27 -21.64
CA ALA A 230 6.28 -14.94 -22.75
C ALA A 230 6.31 -13.44 -23.09
N LEU A 231 6.17 -12.59 -22.07
CA LEU A 231 6.16 -11.15 -22.22
C LEU A 231 7.50 -10.62 -22.75
N GLY A 232 8.62 -11.08 -22.18
CA GLY A 232 9.96 -10.73 -22.64
C GLY A 232 10.20 -11.13 -24.10
N HIS A 233 9.73 -12.31 -24.52
CA HIS A 233 9.85 -12.74 -25.91
C HIS A 233 9.06 -11.84 -26.88
N VAL A 234 7.82 -11.46 -26.52
CA VAL A 234 7.01 -10.51 -27.31
C VAL A 234 7.67 -9.14 -27.39
N LEU A 235 8.20 -8.62 -26.29
CA LEU A 235 8.86 -7.30 -26.24
C LEU A 235 10.17 -7.27 -27.05
N GLN A 236 10.92 -8.36 -27.09
CA GLN A 236 12.13 -8.49 -27.92
C GLN A 236 11.80 -8.45 -29.42
N LEU A 237 10.68 -9.06 -29.83
CA LEU A 237 10.26 -9.07 -31.24
C LEU A 237 9.58 -7.76 -31.66
N PHE A 238 8.88 -7.09 -30.73
CA PHE A 238 8.15 -5.85 -30.98
C PHE A 238 8.49 -4.77 -29.96
N PRO A 239 9.55 -3.97 -30.17
CA PRO A 239 9.89 -2.88 -29.26
C PRO A 239 8.76 -1.84 -29.12
N ALA A 240 7.95 -1.63 -30.16
CA ALA A 240 6.78 -0.75 -30.11
C ALA A 240 5.66 -1.26 -29.16
N ALA A 241 5.68 -2.53 -28.77
CA ALA A 241 4.75 -3.12 -27.81
C ALA A 241 4.85 -2.48 -26.43
N ARG A 242 6.00 -1.88 -26.07
CA ARG A 242 6.26 -1.29 -24.75
C ARG A 242 5.27 -0.17 -24.39
N ARG A 243 4.96 0.72 -25.34
CA ARG A 243 3.99 1.81 -25.11
C ARG A 243 2.57 1.29 -24.92
N VAL A 244 2.20 0.26 -25.70
CA VAL A 244 0.90 -0.40 -25.58
C VAL A 244 0.81 -1.15 -24.24
N LEU A 245 1.89 -1.83 -23.85
CA LEU A 245 2.00 -2.52 -22.57
C LEU A 245 1.84 -1.57 -21.40
N LEU A 246 2.54 -0.42 -21.38
CA LEU A 246 2.41 0.58 -20.32
C LEU A 246 0.96 1.11 -20.21
N SER A 247 0.32 1.38 -21.35
CA SER A 247 -1.10 1.78 -21.35
C SER A 247 -2.02 0.71 -20.81
N LEU A 248 -1.73 -0.57 -21.05
CA LEU A 248 -2.52 -1.69 -20.52
C LEU A 248 -2.27 -1.91 -19.03
N ILE A 249 -1.01 -1.83 -18.59
CA ILE A 249 -0.63 -1.88 -17.18
C ILE A 249 -1.37 -0.80 -16.39
N ASN A 250 -1.39 0.45 -16.88
CA ASN A 250 -2.11 1.54 -16.24
C ASN A 250 -3.61 1.30 -16.10
N LYS A 251 -4.21 0.62 -17.09
CA LYS A 251 -5.65 0.32 -17.13
C LYS A 251 -6.02 -0.86 -16.22
N GLU A 252 -5.19 -1.91 -16.22
CA GLU A 252 -5.42 -3.14 -15.47
C GLU A 252 -4.81 -3.10 -14.06
N PHE A 253 -4.19 -1.97 -13.66
CA PHE A 253 -3.70 -1.77 -12.30
C PHE A 253 -4.87 -1.96 -11.32
N PRO A 254 -4.71 -2.79 -10.28
CA PRO A 254 -5.78 -3.08 -9.30
C PRO A 254 -6.42 -1.82 -8.70
N PHE A 255 -7.75 -1.80 -8.58
CA PHE A 255 -8.47 -0.71 -7.92
C PHE A 255 -8.15 -0.66 -6.42
N SER A 256 -8.31 0.51 -5.78
CA SER A 256 -8.01 0.71 -4.35
C SER A 256 -8.66 -0.33 -3.45
N ASP A 257 -9.87 -0.76 -3.78
CA ASP A 257 -10.71 -1.63 -2.94
C ASP A 257 -10.41 -3.13 -3.15
N GLU A 258 -9.56 -3.48 -4.12
CA GLU A 258 -9.18 -4.88 -4.35
C GLU A 258 -8.25 -5.37 -3.23
N SER A 259 -8.25 -6.69 -2.99
CA SER A 259 -7.52 -7.28 -1.87
C SER A 259 -5.99 -7.09 -1.96
N ASN A 260 -5.33 -7.10 -0.81
CA ASN A 260 -3.86 -6.97 -0.71
C ASN A 260 -3.10 -7.97 -1.61
N PRO A 261 -3.45 -9.27 -1.64
CA PRO A 261 -2.73 -10.23 -2.48
C PRO A 261 -2.73 -9.91 -3.98
N ILE A 262 -3.81 -9.30 -4.49
CA ILE A 262 -3.90 -8.89 -5.90
C ILE A 262 -2.94 -7.73 -6.18
N HIS A 263 -2.94 -6.71 -5.32
CA HIS A 263 -2.01 -5.57 -5.42
C HIS A 263 -0.56 -6.01 -5.32
N THR A 264 -0.24 -6.81 -4.30
CA THR A 264 1.11 -7.32 -4.08
C THR A 264 1.58 -8.18 -5.26
N ALA A 265 0.74 -9.09 -5.78
CA ALA A 265 1.08 -9.87 -6.97
C ALA A 265 1.30 -8.98 -8.20
N PHE A 266 0.46 -7.95 -8.40
CA PHE A 266 0.59 -7.05 -9.53
C PHE A 266 1.90 -6.26 -9.46
N VAL A 267 2.23 -5.68 -8.30
CA VAL A 267 3.47 -4.94 -8.08
C VAL A 267 4.70 -5.85 -8.23
N GLN A 268 4.70 -7.05 -7.67
CA GLN A 268 5.80 -8.02 -7.83
C GLN A 268 6.05 -8.36 -9.31
N ASN A 269 4.99 -8.52 -10.12
CA ASN A 269 5.14 -8.73 -11.55
C ASN A 269 5.67 -7.48 -12.27
N LEU A 270 5.29 -6.26 -11.85
CA LEU A 270 5.88 -5.03 -12.39
C LEU A 270 7.36 -4.88 -12.07
N LEU A 271 7.76 -5.17 -10.84
CA LEU A 271 9.17 -5.14 -10.43
C LEU A 271 9.99 -6.17 -11.23
N ARG A 272 9.42 -7.34 -11.50
CA ARG A 272 10.05 -8.36 -12.35
C ARG A 272 10.13 -7.93 -13.82
N LEU A 273 9.13 -7.20 -14.34
CA LEU A 273 9.16 -6.63 -15.69
C LEU A 273 10.33 -5.64 -15.84
N ARG A 274 10.58 -4.82 -14.81
CA ARG A 274 11.69 -3.86 -14.77
C ARG A 274 13.06 -4.53 -14.90
N GLU A 275 13.25 -5.76 -14.42
CA GLU A 275 14.54 -6.48 -14.50
C GLU A 275 15.02 -6.73 -15.93
N TYR A 276 14.12 -7.05 -16.87
CA TYR A 276 14.50 -7.36 -18.26
C TYR A 276 14.05 -6.31 -19.28
N ALA A 277 13.18 -5.37 -18.89
CA ALA A 277 12.78 -4.21 -19.68
C ALA A 277 13.21 -2.92 -18.97
N SER A 278 14.53 -2.76 -18.80
CA SER A 278 15.13 -1.65 -18.04
C SER A 278 14.74 -0.26 -18.57
N ASP A 279 14.43 -0.17 -19.87
CA ASP A 279 13.99 1.07 -20.50
C ASP A 279 12.59 1.53 -20.09
N MET A 280 11.78 0.63 -19.53
CA MET A 280 10.47 0.95 -18.93
C MET A 280 10.55 1.12 -17.41
N GLY A 281 11.75 0.99 -16.84
CA GLY A 281 11.96 1.03 -15.39
C GLY A 281 11.45 2.32 -14.74
N PRO A 282 11.82 3.51 -15.23
CA PRO A 282 11.34 4.78 -14.68
C PRO A 282 9.82 4.90 -14.72
N GLU A 283 9.16 4.58 -15.84
CA GLU A 283 7.70 4.68 -15.95
C GLU A 283 6.96 3.67 -15.06
N ILE A 284 7.56 2.50 -14.81
CA ILE A 284 7.02 1.51 -13.88
C ILE A 284 7.13 2.02 -12.44
N MET A 285 8.28 2.58 -12.05
CA MET A 285 8.47 3.13 -10.70
C MET A 285 7.56 4.34 -10.46
N GLU A 286 7.47 5.25 -11.43
CA GLU A 286 6.55 6.41 -11.40
C GLU A 286 5.10 5.96 -11.15
N LEU A 287 4.65 4.90 -11.84
CA LEU A 287 3.31 4.34 -11.65
C LEU A 287 3.12 3.75 -10.25
N ILE A 288 4.08 2.98 -9.75
CA ILE A 288 4.00 2.38 -8.42
C ILE A 288 3.94 3.48 -7.36
N THR A 289 4.82 4.48 -7.46
CA THR A 289 4.87 5.63 -6.54
C THR A 289 3.57 6.44 -6.57
N ASP A 290 3.02 6.75 -7.76
CA ASP A 290 1.71 7.43 -7.89
C ASP A 290 0.57 6.65 -7.23
N ARG A 291 0.56 5.31 -7.37
CA ARG A 291 -0.47 4.47 -6.76
C ARG A 291 -0.30 4.34 -5.25
N LEU A 292 0.93 4.25 -4.75
CA LEU A 292 1.20 4.24 -3.31
C LEU A 292 0.76 5.54 -2.65
N VAL A 293 1.12 6.69 -3.23
CA VAL A 293 0.71 8.00 -2.70
C VAL A 293 -0.82 8.11 -2.63
N LYS A 294 -1.56 7.60 -3.62
CA LYS A 294 -3.04 7.59 -3.58
C LYS A 294 -3.60 6.71 -2.47
N ILE A 295 -3.03 5.51 -2.27
CA ILE A 295 -3.43 4.62 -1.18
C ILE A 295 -3.13 5.28 0.17
N ASP A 296 -1.95 5.87 0.32
CA ASP A 296 -1.49 6.53 1.53
C ASP A 296 -2.38 7.73 1.90
N VAL A 297 -2.75 8.57 0.92
CA VAL A 297 -3.71 9.66 1.13
C VAL A 297 -5.09 9.12 1.53
N GLN A 298 -5.55 8.03 0.91
CA GLN A 298 -6.83 7.42 1.28
C GLN A 298 -6.81 6.89 2.71
N ILE A 299 -5.70 6.26 3.16
CA ILE A 299 -5.53 5.83 4.56
C ILE A 299 -5.70 7.02 5.51
N GLN A 300 -5.12 8.18 5.18
CA GLN A 300 -5.27 9.36 6.04
C GLN A 300 -6.69 9.88 6.08
N VAL A 301 -7.38 9.96 4.94
CA VAL A 301 -8.79 10.36 4.90
C VAL A 301 -9.66 9.39 5.71
N ASP A 302 -9.43 8.09 5.54
CA ASP A 302 -10.16 7.04 6.26
C ASP A 302 -9.92 7.11 7.78
N LEU A 303 -8.70 7.47 8.22
CA LEU A 303 -8.35 7.62 9.63
C LEU A 303 -8.82 8.94 10.25
N ASP A 304 -8.77 10.04 9.49
CA ASP A 304 -9.23 11.35 9.95
C ASP A 304 -10.77 11.39 10.06
N GLU A 305 -11.48 10.59 9.26
CA GLU A 305 -12.94 10.39 9.33
C GLU A 305 -13.36 9.29 10.32
N ALA A 306 -12.41 8.55 10.89
CA ALA A 306 -12.70 7.42 11.78
C ALA A 306 -12.87 7.87 13.24
N ASP A 307 -13.92 7.37 13.89
CA ASP A 307 -14.09 7.50 15.33
C ASP A 307 -13.04 6.63 16.07
N ASP A 308 -12.74 6.96 17.33
CA ASP A 308 -11.73 6.28 18.16
C ASP A 308 -11.93 4.74 18.23
N ASP A 309 -13.18 4.27 18.20
CA ASP A 309 -13.54 2.86 18.17
C ASP A 309 -13.07 2.14 16.89
N VAL A 310 -13.15 2.83 15.73
CA VAL A 310 -12.65 2.31 14.45
C VAL A 310 -11.13 2.23 14.50
N ALA A 311 -10.47 3.29 14.95
CA ALA A 311 -9.02 3.34 15.05
C ALA A 311 -8.47 2.22 15.96
N ALA A 312 -9.08 2.02 17.13
CA ALA A 312 -8.74 0.93 18.05
C ALA A 312 -8.97 -0.46 17.42
N GLY A 313 -10.10 -0.63 16.72
CA GLY A 313 -10.42 -1.87 16.00
C GLY A 313 -9.41 -2.20 14.89
N VAL A 314 -8.96 -1.20 14.13
CA VAL A 314 -7.94 -1.35 13.09
C VAL A 314 -6.62 -1.83 13.69
N ILE A 315 -6.16 -1.22 14.78
CA ILE A 315 -4.93 -1.63 15.48
C ILE A 315 -5.03 -3.09 15.95
N GLN A 316 -6.19 -3.49 16.49
CA GLN A 316 -6.40 -4.87 16.92
C GLN A 316 -6.37 -5.85 15.73
N GLN A 317 -6.97 -5.48 14.60
CA GLN A 317 -6.99 -6.30 13.38
C GLN A 317 -5.61 -6.43 12.73
N LEU A 318 -4.80 -5.36 12.75
CA LEU A 318 -3.42 -5.41 12.27
C LEU A 318 -2.55 -6.33 13.13
N ARG A 319 -2.77 -6.38 14.44
CA ARG A 319 -2.06 -7.28 15.35
C ARG A 319 -2.49 -8.74 15.23
N SER A 320 -3.77 -9.02 14.95
CA SER A 320 -4.25 -10.39 14.78
C SER A 320 -3.77 -11.00 13.46
N SER A 321 -3.73 -10.19 12.39
CA SER A 321 -3.25 -10.63 11.08
C SER A 321 -1.74 -10.94 11.02
N SER A 322 -0.92 -10.36 11.91
CA SER A 322 0.51 -10.71 12.03
C SER A 322 0.77 -12.03 12.78
N ALA A 323 -0.25 -12.64 13.40
CA ALA A 323 -0.11 -13.82 14.26
C ALA A 323 -0.56 -15.15 13.62
N ASP A 324 -1.33 -15.12 12.53
CA ASP A 324 -1.86 -16.31 11.85
C ASP A 324 -1.27 -16.48 10.44
N ASP A 325 -0.02 -16.92 10.39
CA ASP A 325 0.69 -17.27 9.16
C ASP A 325 0.55 -18.79 8.91
N ALA A 326 -0.54 -19.15 8.20
CA ALA A 326 -0.76 -20.36 7.38
C ALA A 326 -2.26 -20.72 7.34
N ASP A 327 -2.86 -20.65 6.16
CA ASP A 327 -4.17 -21.22 5.76
C ASP A 327 -5.47 -20.42 5.98
N ASN A 328 -5.45 -19.16 6.44
CA ASN A 328 -6.70 -18.36 6.47
C ASN A 328 -6.80 -17.36 5.30
N ASP A 329 -6.78 -17.91 4.09
CA ASP A 329 -6.96 -17.20 2.82
C ASP A 329 -8.46 -16.83 2.56
N ASP A 330 -9.33 -16.99 3.57
CA ASP A 330 -10.76 -16.68 3.52
C ASP A 330 -11.05 -15.37 4.27
N ILE A 331 -10.23 -14.34 4.04
CA ILE A 331 -10.67 -12.95 4.27
C ILE A 331 -11.77 -12.67 3.25
N SER A 332 -12.98 -13.00 3.68
CA SER A 332 -14.27 -12.76 3.04
C SER A 332 -14.27 -11.45 2.26
N ASP A 333 -14.71 -11.51 1.01
CA ASP A 333 -15.10 -10.35 0.23
C ASP A 333 -15.84 -9.37 1.15
N VAL A 334 -15.32 -8.15 1.28
CA VAL A 334 -15.98 -7.06 2.01
C VAL A 334 -17.41 -6.82 1.48
N GLU A 335 -17.69 -7.26 0.25
CA GLU A 335 -19.03 -7.28 -0.35
C GLU A 335 -20.01 -8.25 0.33
N SER A 336 -19.54 -9.34 0.94
CA SER A 336 -20.40 -10.36 1.58
C SER A 336 -20.92 -9.96 2.96
N VAL A 337 -20.20 -9.07 3.66
CA VAL A 337 -20.65 -8.50 4.95
C VAL A 337 -21.53 -7.27 4.78
N ALA A 338 -21.60 -6.70 3.57
CA ALA A 338 -22.39 -5.51 3.26
C ALA A 338 -23.82 -5.83 2.77
N SER A 339 -24.21 -7.11 2.65
CA SER A 339 -25.45 -7.51 1.97
C SER A 339 -26.58 -8.06 2.86
N ASP A 340 -26.56 -7.87 4.18
CA ASP A 340 -27.70 -8.25 5.04
C ASP A 340 -28.04 -7.15 6.06
N ASP A 341 -29.34 -6.97 6.29
CA ASP A 341 -30.03 -5.78 6.83
C ASP A 341 -29.39 -5.08 8.07
N SER A 342 -29.14 -3.77 7.94
CA SER A 342 -29.27 -2.71 8.97
C SER A 342 -28.78 -2.97 10.41
N ASP A 343 -27.49 -3.28 10.63
CA ASP A 343 -26.88 -3.21 11.96
C ASP A 343 -25.61 -2.34 11.89
N ASP A 344 -25.58 -1.21 12.62
CA ASP A 344 -24.48 -0.22 12.62
C ASP A 344 -23.09 -0.88 12.87
N ARG A 345 -23.08 -2.04 13.54
CA ARG A 345 -21.88 -2.86 13.78
C ARG A 345 -21.27 -3.47 12.51
N HIS A 346 -22.07 -3.82 11.51
CA HIS A 346 -21.54 -4.38 10.26
C HIS A 346 -20.87 -3.29 9.42
N GLU A 347 -21.41 -2.07 9.43
CA GLU A 347 -20.77 -0.92 8.80
C GLU A 347 -19.45 -0.57 9.48
N LEU A 348 -19.42 -0.53 10.82
CA LEU A 348 -18.21 -0.33 11.62
C LEU A 348 -17.14 -1.39 11.29
N THR A 349 -17.52 -2.67 11.29
CA THR A 349 -16.61 -3.78 10.97
C THR A 349 -16.08 -3.69 9.54
N GLY A 350 -16.92 -3.28 8.59
CA GLY A 350 -16.53 -3.04 7.21
C GLY A 350 -15.51 -1.91 7.07
N ARG A 351 -15.69 -0.79 7.79
CA ARG A 351 -14.72 0.32 7.81
C ARG A 351 -13.39 -0.10 8.42
N ILE A 352 -13.42 -0.81 9.56
CA ILE A 352 -12.22 -1.36 10.22
C ILE A 352 -11.44 -2.27 9.27
N LEU A 353 -12.14 -3.21 8.61
CA LEU A 353 -11.49 -4.16 7.69
C LEU A 353 -10.88 -3.45 6.48
N LYS A 354 -11.59 -2.47 5.89
CA LYS A 354 -11.08 -1.69 4.75
C LYS A 354 -9.82 -0.89 5.12
N ALA A 355 -9.85 -0.15 6.23
CA ALA A 355 -8.70 0.62 6.69
C ALA A 355 -7.50 -0.30 6.99
N ALA A 356 -7.73 -1.44 7.67
CA ALA A 356 -6.68 -2.43 7.91
C ALA A 356 -6.10 -3.02 6.61
N GLN A 357 -6.96 -3.32 5.61
CA GLN A 357 -6.52 -3.82 4.30
C GLN A 357 -5.69 -2.78 3.53
N HIS A 358 -6.06 -1.49 3.60
CA HIS A 358 -5.28 -0.41 2.99
C HIS A 358 -3.90 -0.29 3.65
N ILE A 359 -3.83 -0.34 4.98
CA ILE A 359 -2.56 -0.28 5.73
C ILE A 359 -1.66 -1.48 5.39
N GLN A 360 -2.18 -2.71 5.44
CA GLN A 360 -1.42 -3.91 5.08
C GLN A 360 -0.90 -3.85 3.65
N LYS A 361 -1.73 -3.38 2.71
CA LYS A 361 -1.34 -3.22 1.31
C LYS A 361 -0.21 -2.22 1.14
N MET A 362 -0.33 -1.06 1.79
CA MET A 362 0.72 -0.05 1.79
C MET A 362 2.03 -0.64 2.34
N ASP A 363 1.94 -1.37 3.47
CA ASP A 363 3.07 -1.95 4.17
C ASP A 363 3.82 -3.00 3.33
N SER A 364 3.09 -3.97 2.76
CA SER A 364 3.68 -5.02 1.91
C SER A 364 4.38 -4.44 0.67
N ILE A 365 3.81 -3.40 0.05
CA ILE A 365 4.42 -2.74 -1.11
C ILE A 365 5.64 -1.91 -0.68
N MET A 366 5.55 -1.15 0.41
CA MET A 366 6.69 -0.39 0.96
C MET A 366 7.85 -1.33 1.29
N ASN A 367 7.61 -2.45 1.95
CA ASN A 367 8.64 -3.45 2.24
C ASN A 367 9.29 -3.98 0.95
N SER A 368 8.49 -4.31 -0.07
CA SER A 368 9.00 -4.76 -1.37
C SER A 368 9.89 -3.71 -2.06
N LEU A 369 9.58 -2.40 -1.89
CA LEU A 369 10.39 -1.32 -2.44
C LEU A 369 11.69 -1.10 -1.67
N PHE A 370 11.69 -1.22 -0.34
CA PHE A 370 12.92 -1.20 0.45
C PHE A 370 13.85 -2.36 0.04
N GLU A 371 13.32 -3.58 -0.04
CA GLU A 371 14.08 -4.76 -0.48
C GLU A 371 14.65 -4.61 -1.91
N LEU A 372 13.93 -3.92 -2.80
CA LEU A 372 14.38 -3.64 -4.17
C LEU A 372 15.60 -2.72 -4.20
N TYR A 373 15.60 -1.69 -3.35
CA TYR A 373 16.63 -0.64 -3.35
C TYR A 373 17.83 -1.00 -2.47
N GLU A 374 17.65 -1.77 -1.40
CA GLU A 374 18.73 -2.21 -0.49
C GLU A 374 20.01 -2.71 -1.22
N PRO A 375 19.94 -3.69 -2.16
CA PRO A 375 21.15 -4.15 -2.83
C PRO A 375 21.78 -3.11 -3.77
N ILE A 376 21.02 -2.11 -4.22
CA ILE A 376 21.52 -1.02 -5.08
C ILE A 376 22.33 -0.02 -4.24
N PHE A 377 21.87 0.27 -3.03
CA PHE A 377 22.51 1.21 -2.11
C PHE A 377 23.50 0.56 -1.14
N ALA A 378 23.80 -0.73 -1.29
CA ALA A 378 24.89 -1.40 -0.56
C ALA A 378 26.26 -0.72 -0.79
N ASP A 379 26.45 -0.10 -1.96
CA ASP A 379 27.53 0.85 -2.25
C ASP A 379 26.93 2.20 -2.66
N PRO A 380 26.61 3.09 -1.69
CA PRO A 380 25.84 4.31 -1.94
C PRO A 380 26.63 5.37 -2.72
N ASP A 381 27.95 5.26 -2.77
CA ASP A 381 28.84 6.17 -3.51
C ASP A 381 29.06 5.73 -4.97
N SER A 382 28.46 4.61 -5.39
CA SER A 382 28.54 4.13 -6.76
C SER A 382 27.75 5.01 -7.74
N ASP A 383 28.22 5.10 -8.98
CA ASP A 383 27.52 5.85 -10.05
C ASP A 383 26.09 5.30 -10.27
N SER A 384 25.90 3.98 -10.14
CA SER A 384 24.60 3.35 -10.28
C SER A 384 23.63 3.74 -9.16
N ALA A 385 24.10 3.85 -7.91
CA ALA A 385 23.28 4.34 -6.81
C ALA A 385 22.90 5.81 -7.03
N GLY A 386 23.85 6.63 -7.50
CA GLY A 386 23.60 8.02 -7.88
C GLY A 386 22.51 8.16 -8.95
N ASP A 387 22.59 7.42 -10.06
CA ASP A 387 21.60 7.48 -11.14
C ASP A 387 20.20 7.05 -10.66
N ILE A 388 20.11 6.01 -9.83
CA ILE A 388 18.84 5.55 -9.25
C ILE A 388 18.29 6.57 -8.26
N PHE A 389 19.15 7.20 -7.46
CA PHE A 389 18.76 8.25 -6.54
C PHE A 389 18.23 9.49 -7.25
N GLU A 390 18.82 9.90 -8.39
CA GLU A 390 18.28 10.99 -9.20
C GLU A 390 16.89 10.69 -9.75
N ASN A 391 16.62 9.44 -10.15
CA ASN A 391 15.27 9.01 -10.53
C ASN A 391 14.30 9.10 -9.33
N MET A 392 14.73 8.62 -8.15
CA MET A 392 13.95 8.70 -6.91
C MET A 392 13.67 10.16 -6.51
N LEU A 393 14.64 11.07 -6.67
CA LEU A 393 14.49 12.50 -6.44
C LEU A 393 13.47 13.11 -7.41
N SER A 394 13.53 12.75 -8.68
CA SER A 394 12.56 13.20 -9.69
C SER A 394 11.15 12.74 -9.34
N GLU A 395 10.97 11.47 -8.95
CA GLU A 395 9.69 10.94 -8.49
C GLU A 395 9.19 11.66 -7.24
N PHE A 396 10.08 11.90 -6.26
CA PHE A 396 9.76 12.65 -5.06
C PHE A 396 9.26 14.07 -5.38
N VAL A 397 9.98 14.82 -6.21
CA VAL A 397 9.62 16.22 -6.54
C VAL A 397 8.31 16.30 -7.34
N ASN A 398 8.06 15.34 -8.24
CA ASN A 398 6.90 15.39 -9.14
C ASN A 398 5.63 14.76 -8.54
N ILE A 399 5.75 13.78 -7.63
CA ILE A 399 4.62 13.01 -7.12
C ILE A 399 4.42 13.23 -5.62
N ILE A 400 5.47 13.07 -4.80
CA ILE A 400 5.36 13.07 -3.33
C ILE A 400 5.26 14.49 -2.79
N LEU A 401 6.19 15.38 -3.17
CA LEU A 401 6.28 16.76 -2.68
C LEU A 401 5.01 17.60 -2.92
N PRO A 402 4.32 17.50 -4.09
CA PRO A 402 3.07 18.23 -4.32
C PRO A 402 1.89 17.64 -3.52
N THR A 403 2.01 16.44 -2.96
CA THR A 403 0.94 15.73 -2.28
C THR A 403 1.04 15.90 -0.76
N TYR A 404 0.19 16.76 -0.21
CA TYR A 404 0.27 17.21 1.19
C TYR A 404 -0.12 16.13 2.22
N SER A 405 -0.84 15.08 1.85
CA SER A 405 -1.41 14.11 2.83
C SER A 405 -0.75 12.74 2.82
N SER A 406 0.37 12.53 2.10
CA SER A 406 1.11 11.26 2.14
C SER A 406 1.99 11.22 3.40
N ARG A 407 1.91 10.14 4.20
CA ARG A 407 2.69 9.98 5.45
C ARG A 407 3.78 8.90 5.37
N HIS A 408 3.67 7.95 4.45
CA HIS A 408 4.53 6.76 4.43
C HIS A 408 5.46 6.72 3.23
N THR A 409 5.01 7.08 2.02
CA THR A 409 5.79 6.89 0.78
C THR A 409 7.13 7.64 0.79
N GLN A 410 7.18 8.82 1.41
CA GLN A 410 8.39 9.63 1.56
C GLN A 410 9.50 8.94 2.35
N PHE A 411 9.20 7.91 3.16
CA PHE A 411 10.22 7.22 3.95
C PHE A 411 11.22 6.43 3.11
N ILE A 412 10.88 6.11 1.86
CA ILE A 412 11.82 5.48 0.92
C ILE A 412 13.02 6.42 0.69
N ILE A 413 12.77 7.66 0.26
CA ILE A 413 13.85 8.62 0.02
C ILE A 413 14.52 9.07 1.32
N PHE A 414 13.78 9.13 2.43
CA PHE A 414 14.33 9.42 3.76
C PHE A 414 15.40 8.43 4.20
N HIS A 415 15.15 7.12 4.01
CA HIS A 415 16.09 6.07 4.37
C HIS A 415 17.34 6.11 3.48
N PHE A 416 17.18 6.06 2.16
CA PHE A 416 18.32 5.95 1.24
C PHE A 416 19.16 7.23 1.15
N SER A 417 18.57 8.41 1.34
CA SER A 417 19.33 9.68 1.36
C SER A 417 20.32 9.78 2.53
N GLN A 418 20.12 9.00 3.59
CA GLN A 418 20.95 9.01 4.79
C GLN A 418 22.16 8.08 4.73
N LEU A 419 22.31 7.29 3.67
CA LEU A 419 23.37 6.28 3.56
C LEU A 419 24.73 6.86 3.13
N SER A 420 24.75 8.03 2.48
CA SER A 420 25.97 8.75 2.09
C SER A 420 25.75 10.25 2.19
N GLU A 421 26.81 10.98 2.55
CA GLU A 421 26.81 12.45 2.60
C GLU A 421 26.48 13.07 1.23
N ASN A 422 26.91 12.47 0.12
CA ASN A 422 26.61 12.98 -1.23
C ASN A 422 25.11 12.85 -1.56
N LEU A 423 24.44 11.77 -1.14
CA LEU A 423 22.99 11.59 -1.35
C LEU A 423 22.19 12.57 -0.50
N MET A 424 22.63 12.77 0.75
CA MET A 424 22.05 13.74 1.66
C MET A 424 22.14 15.17 1.13
N ASP A 425 23.32 15.57 0.65
CA ASP A 425 23.55 16.90 0.07
C ASP A 425 22.70 17.13 -1.18
N ARG A 426 22.51 16.11 -2.02
CA ARG A 426 21.61 16.19 -3.18
C ARG A 426 20.16 16.40 -2.76
N PHE A 427 19.68 15.61 -1.81
CA PHE A 427 18.29 15.72 -1.32
C PHE A 427 18.03 17.06 -0.64
N ALA A 428 18.90 17.47 0.29
CA ALA A 428 18.79 18.75 0.98
C ALA A 428 18.94 19.93 0.01
N GLY A 429 19.86 19.83 -0.96
CA GLY A 429 20.08 20.82 -2.01
C GLY A 429 18.83 21.06 -2.87
N VAL A 430 18.21 19.98 -3.36
CA VAL A 430 16.96 20.07 -4.13
C VAL A 430 15.84 20.72 -3.30
N LEU A 431 15.69 20.35 -2.03
CA LEU A 431 14.69 20.94 -1.14
C LEU A 431 14.93 22.44 -0.88
N LEU A 432 16.20 22.83 -0.67
CA LEU A 432 16.60 24.24 -0.50
C LEU A 432 16.31 25.05 -1.75
N ASP A 433 16.68 24.54 -2.93
CA ASP A 433 16.43 25.18 -4.22
C ASP A 433 14.92 25.39 -4.45
N ILE A 434 14.10 24.39 -4.11
CA ILE A 434 12.65 24.50 -4.24
C ILE A 434 12.08 25.51 -3.23
N ALA A 435 12.48 25.44 -1.97
CA ALA A 435 11.96 26.31 -0.91
C ALA A 435 12.30 27.79 -1.14
N PHE A 436 13.49 28.08 -1.68
CA PHE A 436 13.94 29.45 -1.96
C PHE A 436 13.54 29.94 -3.35
N GLY A 437 13.26 29.04 -4.28
CA GLY A 437 12.86 29.34 -5.65
C GLY A 437 11.57 30.16 -5.73
N ASN A 438 11.67 31.39 -6.21
CA ASN A 438 10.49 32.27 -6.39
C ASN A 438 9.60 31.87 -7.59
N GLN A 439 10.04 30.94 -8.44
CA GLN A 439 9.26 30.42 -9.56
C GLN A 439 8.25 29.35 -9.11
N ASN A 440 8.47 28.76 -7.93
CA ASN A 440 7.61 27.72 -7.38
C ASN A 440 6.39 28.33 -6.69
N SER A 441 5.29 27.58 -6.67
CA SER A 441 4.09 27.98 -5.93
C SER A 441 4.38 28.15 -4.44
N MET A 442 3.63 29.02 -3.75
CA MET A 442 3.81 29.21 -2.31
C MET A 442 3.64 27.90 -1.52
N VAL A 443 2.70 27.05 -1.94
CA VAL A 443 2.44 25.74 -1.32
C VAL A 443 3.62 24.78 -1.51
N THR A 444 4.15 24.67 -2.74
CA THR A 444 5.32 23.82 -3.01
C THR A 444 6.54 24.25 -2.19
N ARG A 445 6.75 25.56 -2.04
CA ARG A 445 7.84 26.11 -1.22
C ARG A 445 7.66 25.80 0.26
N GLN A 446 6.43 25.91 0.76
CA GLN A 446 6.08 25.55 2.14
C GLN A 446 6.31 24.06 2.39
N ASN A 447 5.86 23.19 1.48
CA ASN A 447 6.08 21.75 1.58
C ASN A 447 7.58 21.43 1.59
N ALA A 448 8.36 22.02 0.68
CA ALA A 448 9.81 21.81 0.63
C ALA A 448 10.51 22.24 1.93
N ALA A 449 10.09 23.37 2.52
CA ALA A 449 10.57 23.82 3.82
C ALA A 449 10.23 22.83 4.95
N ALA A 450 9.02 22.27 4.95
CA ALA A 450 8.59 21.27 5.92
C ALA A 450 9.36 19.94 5.78
N TYR A 451 9.54 19.44 4.55
CA TYR A 451 10.36 18.26 4.27
C TYR A 451 11.80 18.46 4.70
N LEU A 452 12.41 19.60 4.39
CA LEU A 452 13.79 19.90 4.79
C LEU A 452 13.96 19.96 6.31
N ALA A 453 13.05 20.67 6.99
CA ALA A 453 13.08 20.79 8.45
C ALA A 453 12.87 19.44 9.13
N SER A 454 11.90 18.66 8.63
CA SER A 454 11.61 17.33 9.14
C SER A 454 12.77 16.37 8.91
N PHE A 455 13.42 16.42 7.75
CA PHE A 455 14.60 15.61 7.44
C PHE A 455 15.77 15.93 8.38
N ALA A 456 16.11 17.21 8.54
CA ALA A 456 17.19 17.64 9.42
C ALA A 456 16.91 17.32 10.91
N ALA A 457 15.65 17.39 11.33
CA ALA A 457 15.25 17.08 12.71
C ALA A 457 15.23 15.58 13.00
N ARG A 458 14.65 14.78 12.11
CA ARG A 458 14.32 13.35 12.34
C ARG A 458 15.37 12.38 11.81
N GLY A 459 16.24 12.80 10.90
CA GLY A 459 17.28 11.94 10.32
C GLY A 459 18.42 11.68 11.29
N LYS A 460 18.53 10.47 11.84
CA LYS A 460 19.52 10.09 12.84
C LYS A 460 20.94 9.99 12.29
N LYS A 461 21.08 9.59 11.02
CA LYS A 461 22.37 9.51 10.32
C LYS A 461 22.82 10.85 9.72
N VAL A 462 22.00 11.90 9.82
CA VAL A 462 22.37 13.26 9.40
C VAL A 462 23.41 13.84 10.37
N PRO A 463 24.65 14.14 9.93
CA PRO A 463 25.69 14.63 10.80
C PRO A 463 25.39 16.06 11.27
N ALA A 464 25.87 16.40 12.46
CA ALA A 464 25.69 17.72 13.06
C ALA A 464 26.17 18.87 12.16
N GLU A 465 27.22 18.66 11.36
CA GLU A 465 27.73 19.66 10.41
C GLU A 465 26.72 19.99 9.30
N SER A 466 26.04 18.98 8.74
CA SER A 466 24.99 19.19 7.75
C SER A 466 23.78 19.89 8.37
N VAL A 467 23.37 19.53 9.59
CA VAL A 467 22.29 20.23 10.32
C VAL A 467 22.64 21.71 10.52
N ARG A 468 23.85 22.02 11.00
CA ARG A 468 24.32 23.41 11.17
C ARG A 468 24.38 24.16 9.84
N THR A 469 24.79 23.51 8.77
CA THR A 469 24.81 24.10 7.41
C THR A 469 23.39 24.45 6.96
N ILE A 470 22.44 23.53 7.10
CA ILE A 470 21.02 23.76 6.78
C ILE A 470 20.48 24.93 7.62
N CYS A 471 20.67 24.92 8.93
CA CYS A 471 20.24 26.01 9.82
C CYS A 471 20.84 27.36 9.44
N THR A 472 22.14 27.41 9.11
CA THR A 472 22.84 28.63 8.67
C THR A 472 22.22 29.18 7.39
N VAL A 473 21.97 28.32 6.41
CA VAL A 473 21.38 28.71 5.13
C VAL A 473 19.94 29.19 5.32
N LEU A 474 19.15 28.49 6.14
CA LEU A 474 17.79 28.87 6.49
C LEU A 474 17.73 30.24 7.16
N ILE A 475 18.48 30.47 8.24
CA ILE A 475 18.41 31.73 8.99
C ILE A 475 18.89 32.93 8.17
N LYS A 476 19.91 32.75 7.32
CA LYS A 476 20.38 33.78 6.38
C LYS A 476 19.33 34.12 5.34
N HIS A 477 18.67 33.11 4.78
CA HIS A 477 17.60 33.35 3.82
C HIS A 477 16.38 34.04 4.47
N ILE A 478 15.97 33.60 5.66
CA ILE A 478 14.91 34.22 6.47
C ILE A 478 15.24 35.69 6.73
N ASP A 479 16.45 36.00 7.19
CA ASP A 479 16.85 37.38 7.48
C ASP A 479 16.92 38.27 6.22
N SER A 480 17.46 37.73 5.12
CA SER A 480 17.42 38.40 3.82
C SER A 480 15.98 38.69 3.38
N TYR A 481 15.06 37.75 3.61
CA TYR A 481 13.64 37.92 3.29
C TYR A 481 13.02 39.04 4.15
N ARG A 482 13.31 39.06 5.45
CA ARG A 482 12.89 40.12 6.39
C ARG A 482 13.36 41.48 5.91
N TYR A 483 14.64 41.62 5.55
CA TYR A 483 15.21 42.88 5.08
C TYR A 483 14.53 43.37 3.79
N ARG A 484 14.32 42.48 2.82
CA ARG A 484 13.67 42.80 1.53
C ARG A 484 12.22 43.28 1.68
N HIS A 485 11.51 42.81 2.70
CA HIS A 485 10.08 43.10 2.89
C HIS A 485 9.78 43.98 4.11
N GLN A 486 10.82 44.59 4.71
CA GLN A 486 10.71 45.38 5.94
C GLN A 486 9.66 46.50 5.84
N ALA A 487 9.56 47.18 4.70
CA ALA A 487 8.61 48.28 4.50
C ALA A 487 7.13 47.84 4.52
N THR A 488 6.87 46.55 4.34
CA THR A 488 5.52 45.97 4.31
C THR A 488 5.32 44.92 5.39
N ALA A 489 6.24 44.87 6.35
CA ALA A 489 6.29 43.85 7.36
C ALA A 489 5.08 43.97 8.31
N ARG A 490 4.35 42.88 8.43
CA ARG A 490 3.26 42.71 9.38
C ARG A 490 2.94 41.22 9.52
N PRO A 491 2.32 40.78 10.63
CA PRO A 491 1.85 39.40 10.77
C PRO A 491 0.73 39.14 9.76
N ASP A 492 1.04 38.39 8.70
CA ASP A 492 0.13 38.14 7.56
C ASP A 492 0.50 36.81 6.90
N LEU A 493 -0.13 35.73 7.35
CA LEU A 493 0.17 34.36 6.93
C LEU A 493 0.02 34.20 5.42
N ARG A 494 -1.07 34.71 4.83
CA ARG A 494 -1.38 34.54 3.40
C ARG A 494 -0.34 35.19 2.51
N ARG A 495 0.21 36.33 2.94
CA ARG A 495 1.18 37.08 2.14
C ARG A 495 2.60 36.54 2.26
N PHE A 496 2.98 36.08 3.45
CA PHE A 496 4.35 35.69 3.76
C PHE A 496 4.47 34.22 4.18
N THR A 497 3.61 33.34 3.66
CA THR A 497 3.58 31.91 4.01
C THR A 497 4.95 31.24 3.91
N PRO A 498 5.73 31.40 2.83
CA PRO A 498 7.05 30.77 2.73
C PRO A 498 8.04 31.25 3.80
N TYR A 499 7.94 32.51 4.24
CA TYR A 499 8.78 33.04 5.30
C TYR A 499 8.45 32.39 6.65
N TYR A 500 7.16 32.32 7.00
CA TYR A 500 6.75 31.70 8.25
C TYR A 500 6.98 30.18 8.25
N ALA A 501 6.82 29.50 7.11
CA ALA A 501 7.12 28.08 6.97
C ALA A 501 8.61 27.77 7.22
N LEU A 502 9.51 28.56 6.64
CA LEU A 502 10.95 28.45 6.90
C LEU A 502 11.29 28.75 8.36
N PHE A 503 10.64 29.75 8.96
CA PHE A 503 10.86 30.09 10.36
C PHE A 503 10.37 28.98 11.30
N GLN A 504 9.18 28.44 11.08
CA GLN A 504 8.64 27.28 11.81
C GLN A 504 9.54 26.06 11.66
N GLY A 505 10.04 25.79 10.45
CA GLY A 505 11.00 24.72 10.20
C GLY A 505 12.30 24.89 10.99
N LEU A 506 12.82 26.13 11.10
CA LEU A 506 14.00 26.41 11.92
C LEU A 506 13.74 26.17 13.42
N LEU A 507 12.58 26.59 13.94
CA LEU A 507 12.20 26.29 15.33
C LEU A 507 12.08 24.78 15.56
N TYR A 508 11.49 24.07 14.61
CA TYR A 508 11.34 22.61 14.68
C TYR A 508 12.70 21.90 14.74
N ILE A 509 13.65 22.25 13.87
CA ILE A 509 15.01 21.70 13.93
C ILE A 509 15.65 22.00 15.30
N PHE A 510 15.47 23.21 15.83
CA PHE A 510 15.99 23.56 17.16
C PHE A 510 15.41 22.65 18.25
N CYS A 511 14.10 22.43 18.29
CA CYS A 511 13.47 21.60 19.32
C CYS A 511 14.03 20.16 19.35
N PHE A 512 14.33 19.58 18.18
CA PHE A 512 14.83 18.20 18.08
C PHE A 512 16.36 18.08 18.19
N ARG A 513 17.10 19.02 17.60
CA ARG A 513 18.55 18.90 17.34
C ARG A 513 19.36 20.03 17.96
N TRP A 514 18.85 20.70 19.01
CA TRP A 514 19.58 21.79 19.70
C TRP A 514 21.02 21.41 20.09
N ARG A 515 21.28 20.14 20.45
CA ARG A 515 22.62 19.64 20.79
C ARG A 515 23.61 19.82 19.66
N ASP A 516 23.18 19.59 18.42
CA ASP A 516 24.03 19.72 17.23
C ASP A 516 24.30 21.18 16.86
N LEU A 517 23.50 22.10 17.39
CA LEU A 517 23.69 23.54 17.22
C LEU A 517 24.71 24.11 18.21
N VAL A 518 25.13 23.34 19.21
CA VAL A 518 26.22 23.67 20.13
C VAL A 518 27.55 23.26 19.50
N VAL A 519 28.49 24.20 19.41
CA VAL A 519 29.80 24.00 18.75
C VAL A 519 30.83 23.45 19.71
N ASP A 520 30.84 23.94 20.95
CA ASP A 520 31.77 23.53 22.01
C ASP A 520 30.98 23.06 23.22
N ILE A 521 31.15 21.80 23.59
CA ILE A 521 30.46 21.18 24.73
C ILE A 521 31.42 21.26 25.92
N PRO A 522 31.06 21.92 27.03
CA PRO A 522 31.90 21.98 28.21
C PRO A 522 32.23 20.57 28.73
N GLU A 523 33.48 20.33 29.18
CA GLU A 523 33.92 19.01 29.70
C GLU A 523 33.08 18.49 30.88
N ALA A 524 32.36 19.37 31.56
CA ALA A 524 31.48 19.05 32.70
C ALA A 524 30.11 18.47 32.27
N VAL A 525 29.78 18.54 30.98
CA VAL A 525 28.50 18.07 30.43
C VAL A 525 28.63 16.63 30.00
N ASN A 526 27.67 15.79 30.38
CA ASN A 526 27.54 14.45 29.85
C ASN A 526 26.67 14.50 28.57
N PRO A 527 27.20 14.18 27.38
CA PRO A 527 26.44 14.26 26.14
C PRO A 527 25.14 13.45 26.13
N ASP A 528 25.11 12.34 26.87
CA ASP A 528 23.98 11.43 26.98
C ASP A 528 22.90 11.90 27.98
N ASP A 529 23.21 12.89 28.83
CA ASP A 529 22.29 13.44 29.82
C ASP A 529 21.87 14.88 29.44
N PRO A 530 20.63 15.09 28.94
CA PRO A 530 20.11 16.42 28.62
C PRO A 530 20.18 17.40 29.80
N ALA A 531 19.95 16.93 31.02
CA ALA A 531 19.90 17.80 32.20
C ALA A 531 21.27 18.36 32.56
N SER A 532 22.35 17.67 32.17
CA SER A 532 23.72 18.10 32.44
C SER A 532 24.13 19.39 31.70
N TYR A 533 23.35 19.79 30.67
CA TYR A 533 23.54 21.04 29.94
C TYR A 533 22.95 22.26 30.68
N LEU A 534 22.12 22.06 31.71
CA LEU A 534 21.47 23.15 32.44
C LEU A 534 22.49 23.97 33.25
N GLY A 535 22.37 25.29 33.17
CA GLY A 535 23.21 26.22 33.91
C GLY A 535 24.65 26.35 33.40
N GLN A 536 24.99 25.71 32.28
CA GLN A 536 26.29 25.83 31.62
C GLN A 536 26.25 26.94 30.55
N GLU A 537 27.39 27.57 30.30
CA GLU A 537 27.53 28.55 29.22
C GLU A 537 27.81 27.82 27.90
N LEU A 538 26.76 27.61 27.11
CA LEU A 538 26.84 26.89 25.84
C LEU A 538 27.30 27.80 24.70
N VAL A 539 28.25 27.33 23.88
CA VAL A 539 28.69 28.04 22.67
C VAL A 539 27.84 27.58 21.50
N TRP A 540 26.88 28.41 21.11
CA TRP A 540 26.01 28.17 19.96
C TRP A 540 26.71 28.48 18.64
N MET A 541 26.19 27.91 17.55
CA MET A 541 26.63 28.24 16.20
C MET A 541 26.56 29.75 15.93
N GLU A 542 27.53 30.25 15.17
CA GLU A 542 27.64 31.68 14.84
C GLU A 542 26.39 32.18 14.11
N GLU A 543 26.04 33.46 14.33
CA GLU A 543 24.92 34.17 13.68
C GLU A 543 23.50 33.68 14.03
N LEU A 544 23.30 32.46 14.56
CA LEU A 544 21.97 31.95 14.90
C LEU A 544 21.24 32.85 15.90
N TYR A 545 21.84 33.11 17.07
CA TYR A 545 21.25 33.96 18.11
C TYR A 545 20.89 35.37 17.61
N PRO A 546 21.82 36.17 17.05
CA PRO A 546 21.51 37.55 16.66
C PRO A 546 20.48 37.62 15.53
N LEU A 547 20.53 36.73 14.55
CA LEU A 547 19.57 36.73 13.44
C LEU A 547 18.18 36.26 13.91
N LEU A 548 18.10 35.20 14.73
CA LEU A 548 16.83 34.71 15.26
C LEU A 548 16.15 35.78 16.12
N ARG A 549 16.93 36.45 16.99
CA ARG A 549 16.46 37.62 17.75
C ARG A 549 15.97 38.74 16.83
N ALA A 550 16.70 39.07 15.78
CA ALA A 550 16.29 40.13 14.86
C ALA A 550 14.97 39.81 14.13
N ASN A 551 14.68 38.53 13.86
CA ASN A 551 13.45 38.09 13.22
C ASN A 551 12.26 38.02 14.20
N ILE A 552 12.46 37.51 15.42
CA ILE A 552 11.39 37.41 16.45
C ILE A 552 10.82 38.77 16.84
N TRP A 553 11.69 39.77 17.04
CA TRP A 553 11.26 41.13 17.42
C TRP A 553 10.98 42.05 16.23
N SER A 554 10.98 41.52 15.00
CA SER A 554 10.59 42.28 13.82
C SER A 554 9.07 42.50 13.74
N GLU A 555 8.65 43.37 12.84
CA GLU A 555 7.23 43.60 12.53
C GLU A 555 6.53 42.38 11.91
N PHE A 556 7.28 41.40 11.39
CA PHE A 556 6.71 40.11 10.97
C PHE A 556 6.17 39.30 12.13
N ASN A 557 6.80 39.39 13.31
CA ASN A 557 6.42 38.68 14.54
C ASN A 557 6.07 37.19 14.29
N PRO A 558 7.03 36.37 13.85
CA PRO A 558 6.76 34.99 13.45
C PRO A 558 6.20 34.10 14.56
N LEU A 559 6.49 34.39 15.84
CA LEU A 559 5.92 33.66 17.00
C LEU A 559 4.40 33.80 17.12
N ARG A 560 3.80 34.77 16.41
CA ARG A 560 2.35 34.94 16.34
C ARG A 560 1.70 34.02 15.30
N VAL A 561 2.45 33.66 14.24
CA VAL A 561 1.91 32.98 13.05
C VAL A 561 2.30 31.50 12.99
N CYS A 562 3.46 31.14 13.55
CA CYS A 562 3.87 29.73 13.64
C CYS A 562 2.97 28.97 14.62
N HIS A 563 2.92 27.64 14.48
CA HIS A 563 2.07 26.80 15.31
C HIS A 563 2.38 26.94 16.81
N PRO A 564 1.36 27.11 17.69
CA PRO A 564 1.54 27.37 19.12
C PRO A 564 2.39 26.33 19.84
N THR A 565 2.16 25.03 19.62
CA THR A 565 2.90 23.94 20.27
C THR A 565 4.40 24.03 19.98
N ILE A 566 4.79 24.30 18.73
CA ILE A 566 6.21 24.40 18.35
C ILE A 566 6.83 25.63 19.00
N VAL A 567 6.09 26.75 19.06
CA VAL A 567 6.53 27.99 19.68
C VAL A 567 6.71 27.83 21.19
N GLN A 568 5.80 27.11 21.85
CA GLN A 568 5.86 26.83 23.28
C GLN A 568 7.05 25.91 23.61
N GLU A 569 7.22 24.81 22.87
CA GLU A 569 8.36 23.91 23.04
C GLU A 569 9.69 24.65 22.82
N PHE A 570 9.77 25.47 21.77
CA PHE A 570 10.93 26.31 21.53
C PHE A 570 11.18 27.28 22.70
N ALA A 571 10.14 27.95 23.22
CA ALA A 571 10.27 28.90 24.30
C ALA A 571 10.77 28.24 25.59
N LYS A 572 10.18 27.09 25.95
CA LYS A 572 10.60 26.26 27.09
C LYS A 572 12.06 25.86 26.94
N LEU A 573 12.43 25.20 25.84
CA LEU A 573 13.80 24.74 25.60
C LEU A 573 14.82 25.89 25.56
N ALA A 574 14.51 26.97 24.83
CA ALA A 574 15.41 28.12 24.70
C ALA A 574 15.62 28.85 26.04
N GLY A 575 14.61 28.89 26.91
CA GLY A 575 14.71 29.43 28.26
C GLY A 575 15.60 28.57 29.15
N HIS A 576 15.36 27.26 29.20
CA HIS A 576 16.11 26.31 30.03
C HIS A 576 17.59 26.22 29.64
N LEU A 577 17.90 26.26 28.34
CA LEU A 577 19.26 26.21 27.82
C LEU A 577 19.99 27.57 27.90
N GLY A 578 19.35 28.61 28.47
CA GLY A 578 19.91 29.95 28.54
C GLY A 578 20.14 30.62 27.18
N PHE A 579 19.55 30.07 26.11
CA PHE A 579 19.72 30.56 24.74
C PHE A 579 19.00 31.89 24.54
N MET A 580 17.69 31.94 24.81
CA MET A 580 16.91 33.18 24.75
C MET A 580 15.60 33.07 25.52
N TYR A 581 15.18 34.20 26.09
CA TYR A 581 13.88 34.32 26.76
C TYR A 581 12.86 35.02 25.85
N VAL A 582 11.78 34.31 25.50
CA VAL A 582 10.72 34.79 24.57
C VAL A 582 9.31 34.77 25.17
N HIS A 583 9.12 34.28 26.40
CA HIS A 583 7.80 34.16 27.03
C HIS A 583 7.06 35.51 27.10
N ASP A 584 7.75 36.61 27.45
CA ASP A 584 7.14 37.95 27.46
C ASP A 584 6.55 38.35 26.10
N LYS A 585 7.21 37.95 25.01
CA LYS A 585 6.78 38.26 23.64
C LYS A 585 5.56 37.41 23.26
N ILE A 586 5.54 36.14 23.65
CA ILE A 586 4.41 35.22 23.43
C ILE A 586 3.18 35.73 24.19
N GLU A 587 3.36 36.11 25.46
CA GLU A 587 2.30 36.66 26.29
C GLU A 587 1.77 38.00 25.75
N ALA A 588 2.66 38.88 25.28
CA ALA A 588 2.27 40.10 24.59
C ALA A 588 1.45 39.82 23.32
N ASN A 589 1.78 38.76 22.57
CA ASN A 589 1.02 38.35 21.40
C ASN A 589 -0.39 37.86 21.80
N ARG A 590 -0.50 37.02 22.86
CA ARG A 590 -1.78 36.51 23.40
C ARG A 590 -2.72 37.64 23.81
N ARG A 591 -2.21 38.69 24.46
CA ARG A 591 -3.00 39.87 24.86
C ARG A 591 -3.53 40.69 23.67
N ILE A 592 -2.77 40.77 22.59
CA ILE A 592 -3.20 41.46 21.36
C ILE A 592 -4.38 40.72 20.72
N TYR A 593 -4.37 39.38 20.72
CA TYR A 593 -5.51 38.57 20.25
C TYR A 593 -6.79 38.88 21.05
N LEU A 594 -6.73 38.84 22.38
CA LEU A 594 -7.87 39.22 23.23
C LEU A 594 -8.36 40.65 22.94
N SER A 595 -7.46 41.61 22.73
CA SER A 595 -7.84 43.01 22.47
C SER A 595 -8.49 43.22 21.08
N SER A 596 -8.04 42.48 20.07
CA SER A 596 -8.61 42.54 18.71
C SER A 596 -10.04 41.99 18.71
N TYR A 597 -10.28 40.87 19.42
CA TYR A 597 -11.57 40.23 19.56
C TYR A 597 -12.63 41.17 20.18
N VAL A 598 -12.27 41.88 21.26
CA VAL A 598 -13.16 42.83 21.93
C VAL A 598 -13.53 44.01 21.01
N SER A 599 -12.62 44.46 20.15
CA SER A 599 -12.85 45.57 19.23
C SER A 599 -13.60 45.18 17.94
N SER A 600 -13.57 43.93 17.51
CA SER A 600 -14.23 43.43 16.30
C SER A 600 -15.67 42.94 16.51
N SER A 601 -16.14 42.88 17.76
CA SER A 601 -17.51 42.49 18.15
C SER A 601 -18.63 43.37 17.57
N VAL A 602 -18.32 44.49 16.90
CA VAL A 602 -19.30 45.40 16.28
C VAL A 602 -19.38 45.26 14.74
N GLU A 603 -18.37 44.69 14.06
CA GLU A 603 -18.30 44.67 12.58
C GLU A 603 -18.16 43.25 11.98
N ALA A 604 -17.73 42.24 12.75
CA ALA A 604 -17.44 40.88 12.24
C ALA A 604 -18.68 39.99 11.98
N LEU A 605 -19.89 40.42 12.34
CA LEU A 605 -21.12 39.62 12.18
C LEU A 605 -21.64 39.52 10.74
N ARG A 606 -21.00 40.17 9.74
CA ARG A 606 -21.54 40.25 8.37
C ARG A 606 -20.89 39.35 7.32
N GLU A 607 -19.74 38.73 7.59
CA GLU A 607 -19.02 37.94 6.55
C GLU A 607 -18.61 36.52 6.97
N THR A 608 -18.73 36.14 8.25
CA THR A 608 -18.30 34.83 8.78
C THR A 608 -19.46 34.01 9.33
N ALA A 609 -20.48 33.74 8.51
CA ALA A 609 -21.63 32.93 8.92
C ALA A 609 -21.41 31.40 8.76
N SER A 610 -20.17 30.94 8.57
CA SER A 610 -19.88 29.52 8.27
C SER A 610 -18.71 28.91 9.03
N HIS A 611 -17.99 29.66 9.87
CA HIS A 611 -16.87 29.14 10.67
C HIS A 611 -17.05 29.59 12.12
N ASN A 612 -16.73 28.70 13.06
CA ASN A 612 -16.81 28.95 14.49
C ASN A 612 -15.95 30.18 14.84
N PRO A 613 -16.50 31.24 15.44
CA PRO A 613 -15.74 32.47 15.75
C PRO A 613 -14.61 32.29 16.78
N TYR A 614 -14.46 31.09 17.34
CA TYR A 614 -13.36 30.70 18.23
C TYR A 614 -12.23 29.94 17.54
N ASP A 615 -12.39 29.50 16.28
CA ASP A 615 -11.37 28.74 15.56
C ASP A 615 -10.47 29.69 14.74
N GLU A 616 -9.40 30.18 15.39
CA GLU A 616 -8.37 31.03 14.77
C GLU A 616 -7.24 30.21 14.10
N SER A 617 -7.39 28.89 13.96
CA SER A 617 -6.40 28.01 13.31
C SER A 617 -5.99 28.47 11.91
N TRP A 618 -6.91 29.12 11.18
CA TRP A 618 -6.65 29.67 9.84
C TRP A 618 -5.65 30.84 9.80
N LEU A 619 -5.36 31.47 10.95
CA LEU A 619 -4.34 32.51 11.10
C LEU A 619 -2.95 31.94 11.40
N GLN A 620 -2.88 30.64 11.73
CA GLN A 620 -1.67 29.95 12.14
C GLN A 620 -1.24 28.94 11.07
N LEU A 621 0.05 28.62 11.06
CA LEU A 621 0.56 27.51 10.27
C LEU A 621 0.13 26.18 10.89
N THR A 622 -0.25 25.24 10.03
CA THR A 622 -0.42 23.84 10.43
C THR A 622 0.92 23.25 10.87
N PRO A 623 0.95 22.38 11.90
CA PRO A 623 2.16 21.71 12.35
C PRO A 623 2.48 20.48 11.47
N TYR A 624 2.41 20.64 10.15
CA TYR A 624 2.62 19.52 9.24
C TYR A 624 4.11 19.30 9.00
N PHE A 625 4.62 18.14 9.45
CA PHE A 625 5.98 17.67 9.19
C PHE A 625 5.96 16.27 8.56
N PRO A 626 6.49 16.10 7.34
CA PRO A 626 6.30 14.85 6.60
C PRO A 626 6.94 13.61 7.22
N PHE A 627 7.98 13.71 8.05
CA PHE A 627 8.62 12.56 8.70
C PHE A 627 8.18 12.41 10.17
N ASP A 628 6.87 12.49 10.41
CA ASP A 628 6.29 12.05 11.68
C ASP A 628 6.34 10.52 11.83
N PRO A 629 6.19 9.98 13.06
CA PRO A 629 6.52 8.59 13.35
C PRO A 629 5.87 7.58 12.39
N TYR A 630 6.69 6.67 11.86
CA TYR A 630 6.27 5.67 10.89
C TYR A 630 5.38 4.60 11.53
N GLN A 631 4.18 4.40 10.99
CA GLN A 631 3.13 3.59 11.63
C GLN A 631 2.94 2.19 11.03
N LEU A 632 3.56 1.88 9.88
CA LEU A 632 3.36 0.59 9.21
C LEU A 632 4.10 -0.55 9.95
N PRO A 633 3.43 -1.65 10.32
CA PRO A 633 4.02 -2.71 11.14
C PRO A 633 5.26 -3.42 10.58
N GLU A 634 5.21 -3.89 9.34
CA GLU A 634 6.24 -4.75 8.74
C GLU A 634 7.45 -3.92 8.31
N SER A 635 7.23 -2.91 7.46
CA SER A 635 8.29 -2.09 6.86
C SER A 635 8.98 -1.12 7.84
N ARG A 636 8.47 -0.98 9.06
CA ARG A 636 9.06 -0.11 10.09
C ARG A 636 10.50 -0.46 10.44
N HIS A 637 10.88 -1.73 10.38
CA HIS A 637 12.25 -2.15 10.71
C HIS A 637 13.33 -1.49 9.83
N TRP A 638 12.98 -1.06 8.60
CA TRP A 638 13.88 -0.31 7.73
C TRP A 638 14.16 1.12 8.23
N VAL A 639 13.21 1.72 8.96
CA VAL A 639 13.25 3.15 9.33
C VAL A 639 13.70 3.36 10.78
N ASP A 640 13.43 2.41 11.68
CA ASP A 640 13.67 2.57 13.12
C ASP A 640 15.12 2.95 13.46
N ASP A 641 16.10 2.40 12.75
CA ASP A 641 17.53 2.69 12.99
C ASP A 641 17.96 4.09 12.51
N ASP A 642 17.19 4.70 11.61
CA ASP A 642 17.46 5.97 10.95
C ASP A 642 16.66 7.15 11.51
N TYR A 643 15.77 6.87 12.46
CA TYR A 643 14.80 7.82 12.96
C TYR A 643 15.15 8.36 14.36
N VAL A 644 14.97 9.66 14.56
CA VAL A 644 15.06 10.33 15.87
C VAL A 644 13.64 10.54 16.42
N PRO A 645 13.21 9.76 17.46
CA PRO A 645 11.95 10.02 18.13
C PRO A 645 12.00 11.33 18.92
N TYR A 646 10.83 11.93 19.14
CA TYR A 646 10.75 13.06 20.06
C TYR A 646 11.01 12.57 21.47
N ASN A 647 11.93 13.22 22.18
CA ASN A 647 12.19 12.94 23.58
C ASN A 647 11.98 14.23 24.37
N PRO A 648 10.91 14.34 25.19
CA PRO A 648 10.70 15.51 26.02
C PRO A 648 11.91 15.68 26.94
N PHE A 649 12.31 16.93 27.16
CA PHE A 649 13.47 17.19 28.00
C PHE A 649 13.11 16.85 29.46
N PRO A 650 13.94 16.05 30.17
CA PRO A 650 13.65 15.64 31.54
C PRO A 650 13.36 16.83 32.46
N GLY A 651 12.19 16.82 33.13
CA GLY A 651 11.73 17.88 34.02
C GLY A 651 10.90 18.99 33.37
N LEU A 652 10.60 18.92 32.06
CA LEU A 652 9.66 19.86 31.40
C LEU A 652 8.18 19.55 31.64
N ASP A 653 7.84 18.30 32.00
CA ASP A 653 6.45 17.84 32.19
C ASP A 653 6.02 17.88 33.67
N ASP A 654 6.94 17.99 34.63
CA ASP A 654 6.63 17.87 36.07
C ASP A 654 6.17 19.19 36.73
N GLU A 655 6.30 20.35 36.07
CA GLU A 655 6.01 21.67 36.69
C GLU A 655 4.79 22.43 36.12
N ASP A 656 4.17 21.99 35.02
CA ASP A 656 3.08 22.75 34.34
C ASP A 656 1.71 22.04 34.29
N ASP A 657 1.57 20.78 34.72
CA ASP A 657 0.28 20.06 34.71
C ASP A 657 -0.71 20.50 35.82
N SER A 658 -0.36 21.52 36.64
CA SER A 658 -1.20 21.92 37.77
C SER A 658 -1.99 23.21 37.62
N ASP A 659 -1.79 24.06 36.61
CA ASP A 659 -2.62 25.27 36.44
C ASP A 659 -2.63 25.77 34.98
N ASP A 660 -3.81 25.69 34.33
CA ASP A 660 -4.24 26.40 33.09
C ASP A 660 -4.33 25.60 31.77
N GLU A 661 -4.69 24.30 31.81
CA GLU A 661 -5.48 23.70 30.72
C GLU A 661 -6.95 24.11 30.89
N GLY A 662 -7.27 25.30 30.39
CA GLY A 662 -8.64 25.72 30.10
C GLY A 662 -9.19 24.88 28.96
N ASP A 663 -9.78 23.75 29.34
CA ASP A 663 -10.66 22.87 28.59
C ASP A 663 -11.42 23.61 27.47
N PHE A 664 -11.12 23.23 26.23
CA PHE A 664 -11.91 23.58 25.04
C PHE A 664 -12.44 22.30 24.40
N GLU A 665 -12.86 21.32 25.21
CA GLU A 665 -13.81 20.31 24.77
C GLU A 665 -15.22 20.91 24.73
N GLY A 666 -15.69 21.20 23.52
CA GLY A 666 -17.10 21.52 23.27
C GLY A 666 -17.93 20.24 23.33
N ASP A 667 -18.19 19.74 24.54
CA ASP A 667 -19.25 18.78 24.81
C ASP A 667 -20.52 19.51 25.26
N GLU A 668 -21.49 19.65 24.35
CA GLU A 668 -22.88 19.95 24.74
C GLU A 668 -23.77 18.78 24.30
N THR A 669 -23.75 17.69 25.08
CA THR A 669 -24.92 16.82 25.22
C THR A 669 -26.07 17.63 25.82
N PHE A 670 -27.05 17.97 24.98
CA PHE A 670 -28.31 18.57 25.40
C PHE A 670 -29.17 17.51 26.12
N ASP A 671 -29.16 17.52 27.45
CA ASP A 671 -30.01 16.69 28.30
C ASP A 671 -31.41 17.31 28.41
N GLU A 672 -32.36 16.89 27.56
CA GLU A 672 -33.79 17.12 27.76
C GLU A 672 -34.35 16.13 28.78
N THR A 673 -34.14 16.38 30.07
CA THR A 673 -34.98 15.79 31.11
C THR A 673 -36.32 16.52 31.18
N PHE A 674 -37.30 15.99 30.46
CA PHE A 674 -38.71 16.25 30.71
C PHE A 674 -39.10 15.69 32.10
N GLU A 675 -39.23 16.56 33.10
CA GLU A 675 -39.91 16.23 34.35
C GLU A 675 -41.44 16.27 34.12
N ASP A 676 -42.04 15.08 34.07
CA ASP A 676 -43.48 14.83 34.12
C ASP A 676 -43.95 14.90 35.58
N ASP A 677 -44.22 16.10 36.08
CA ASP A 677 -44.93 16.29 37.34
C ASP A 677 -46.44 16.45 37.09
N THR A 678 -47.12 15.32 37.18
CA THR A 678 -48.56 15.24 37.36
C THR A 678 -48.91 15.36 38.84
N GLU A 679 -49.45 16.51 39.27
CA GLU A 679 -50.41 16.48 40.37
C GLU A 679 -51.42 17.64 40.31
N THR A 680 -52.61 17.25 40.71
CA THR A 680 -53.91 17.87 40.52
C THR A 680 -54.24 18.98 41.53
N ASP A 681 -55.09 19.89 41.08
CA ASP A 681 -56.34 20.29 41.72
C ASP A 681 -56.49 21.68 42.35
N GLU A 682 -57.69 22.21 42.08
CA GLU A 682 -58.48 23.19 42.81
C GLU A 682 -57.98 24.63 43.01
N GLY A 683 -58.53 25.52 42.16
CA GLY A 683 -59.61 26.39 42.65
C GLY A 683 -59.23 27.82 43.05
N GLY A 684 -59.87 28.80 42.40
CA GLY A 684 -60.11 30.10 43.04
C GLY A 684 -60.15 31.31 42.12
N LEU A 685 -61.36 31.66 41.66
CA LEU A 685 -61.70 33.02 41.22
C LEU A 685 -61.35 34.08 42.27
N ARG A 686 -61.03 35.30 41.80
CA ARG A 686 -61.42 36.67 42.26
C ARG A 686 -60.23 37.61 42.08
N ILE A 687 -60.31 38.80 41.45
CA ILE A 687 -61.35 39.70 40.94
C ILE A 687 -60.74 40.45 39.76
#